data_AF-A0A8H5T1M9-F1
#
_entry.id   AF-A0A8H5T1M9-F1
#
_cell.length_a   1.000
_cell.length_b   1.000
_cell.length_c   1.000
_cell.angle_alpha   90.00
_cell.angle_beta   90.00
_cell.angle_gamma   90.00
#
_symmetry.space_group_name_H-M   'P 1'
#
loop_
_entity.id
_entity.type
_entity.pdbx_description
1 polymer ?
#
loop_
_entity_poly.entity_id
_entity_poly.type
_entity_poly.pdbx_seq_one_letter_code
_entity_poly.pdbx_strand_id
1 'polypeptide(L)'
;MATSEAVQDKSPALDPEANAVSLSDITSDRLPPTTEEKQKLRKIAGHIPWVSYLLCIVELAERASFYGCKTVFNNFLQFPLPKGGNGAGAVAKDDPNGHAGALNRGLQFASAMVLLFNFLAYVIPIFGAWLGDTKTGRFRAIMYGVIIGGVAHVIMVGGAAPAVLKAGNGLAPFMVSFFLLAIGAGLFKPNVVPLIIDQYTDQTEHVKTLKSGERVIVDPETTIQRIMLIFYMCINVGAFFMIATTYIEKYVGFWLAFLLPGIIYILLPVLLMWRYKTLRRTPPQGSDLNNFFKIIGLAIKENKGRVWAKNFFDSVKPSVLAAKGKTVSWDSKAVEHARRTLSACQIFLYQPLFYLNDGGVGTVLSNQGASMTTKGAPNDLLHNFNPLTLMVFAPLMSFVFYPLLNRYHIKFGPITRMTVGYICAVVGSVVGAIIQWRVYKTSPCGYQASTCDGVSPVSIWWQLPTVMLGAIGELFTAVTAYEMAYARAPEGMKSTVVAINLAMQALSSALAQILIPSIKDPNLIWAWAAPGIALFVQTIIFWVRHHHSEKMPSDVGCPTVPPGVSTWVFRANGFIIRFNMHDAVQRFSTNPLGMESILVVSRAGIDSPGQFLLQKHFQPEFNMTVMTPSLTGLAEAASQAATALVAKLEKGGYSAPSFAQDGLADYPKDPEIIDILNQFNFWNAVPIWASATYAEITAQVNLPESIVRRVLKYAVSIHIFDNANDKSDSGCHTSLSALPARNRLYQSWLRHLLEEAGPGSLHVAESLKKFSSGKQEPSQEPTDRGFTLANIDKLDRPETFWEYVNREVEGKPKELRSARFAECMQVAASASVIKTDDLLKSAYDWSKLGEATVVDIGGSRGHDSSTIAQTFPNLKFIVQDLPQLQTSFNEQVPAQIKSRVKFEPHDFLQPQNIQGDVYMLKMVLHDWPDKFAAKVLRHLVPHLESGSRILLVEAVAPPDTAALPFATLGHMLNAADMQMLQFFNSQGRNLQDWISLLAKVDKRLILKYVSEVPGSVYQFFEVGLYT
;
A
#
# COMPACT_ATOMS: atom_id res chain seq x y z
N MET A 1 7.94 27.47 -66.94
CA MET A 1 8.55 26.13 -66.79
C MET A 1 9.33 26.12 -65.48
N ALA A 2 9.16 25.08 -64.68
CA ALA A 2 9.78 24.93 -63.37
C ALA A 2 11.31 25.05 -63.42
N THR A 3 11.92 25.62 -62.39
CA THR A 3 13.18 25.14 -61.80
C THR A 3 13.27 25.59 -60.35
N SER A 4 13.73 24.66 -59.52
CA SER A 4 13.79 24.68 -58.06
C SER A 4 14.92 25.57 -57.53
N GLU A 5 14.62 26.46 -56.59
CA GLU A 5 15.64 27.05 -55.71
C GLU A 5 15.78 26.20 -54.44
N ALA A 6 16.94 25.58 -54.30
CA ALA A 6 17.40 24.91 -53.09
C ALA A 6 17.87 25.96 -52.08
N VAL A 7 17.26 26.00 -50.90
CA VAL A 7 17.73 26.80 -49.76
C VAL A 7 18.81 26.01 -49.02
N GLN A 8 19.97 26.66 -48.86
CA GLN A 8 21.17 26.16 -48.19
C GLN A 8 20.89 25.70 -46.75
N ASP A 9 21.26 24.44 -46.48
CA ASP A 9 21.42 23.87 -45.15
C ASP A 9 22.72 24.40 -44.53
N LYS A 10 22.60 25.31 -43.56
CA LYS A 10 23.70 25.68 -42.65
C LYS A 10 23.65 24.79 -41.43
N SER A 11 24.15 23.57 -41.58
CA SER A 11 24.59 22.76 -40.45
C SER A 11 25.92 23.35 -39.91
N PRO A 12 26.03 23.71 -38.63
CA PRO A 12 27.30 24.17 -38.07
C PRO A 12 28.25 22.96 -37.96
N ALA A 13 29.45 23.12 -38.51
CA ALA A 13 30.55 22.18 -38.36
C ALA A 13 30.87 21.96 -36.88
N LEU A 14 30.91 20.70 -36.47
CA LEU A 14 31.39 20.27 -35.16
C LEU A 14 32.90 20.52 -35.10
N ASP A 15 33.33 21.52 -34.34
CA ASP A 15 34.71 21.71 -33.92
C ASP A 15 35.13 20.52 -33.03
N PRO A 16 36.12 19.70 -33.42
CA PRO A 16 36.54 18.54 -32.62
C PRO A 16 37.29 18.92 -31.33
N GLU A 17 37.62 20.19 -31.14
CA GLU A 17 38.43 20.66 -29.99
C GLU A 17 37.62 21.39 -28.91
N ALA A 18 36.31 21.61 -29.09
CA ALA A 18 35.48 22.34 -28.11
C ALA A 18 34.96 21.49 -26.92
N ASN A 19 35.30 20.20 -26.84
CA ASN A 19 34.87 19.29 -25.77
C ASN A 19 36.02 18.68 -24.94
N ALA A 20 37.22 19.25 -25.00
CA ALA A 20 38.26 18.96 -24.02
C ALA A 20 38.13 19.94 -22.84
N VAL A 21 37.26 19.63 -21.88
CA VAL A 21 37.32 20.30 -20.57
C VAL A 21 38.69 19.98 -19.97
N SER A 22 39.53 21.00 -19.84
CA SER A 22 40.82 20.88 -19.16
C SER A 22 40.59 20.40 -17.72
N LEU A 23 41.21 19.28 -17.37
CA LEU A 23 41.19 18.63 -16.05
C LEU A 23 41.70 19.52 -14.88
N SER A 24 42.08 20.78 -15.13
CA SER A 24 42.64 21.70 -14.15
C SER A 24 41.63 22.59 -13.40
N ASP A 25 40.36 22.67 -13.84
CA ASP A 25 39.35 23.57 -13.23
C ASP A 25 38.28 22.85 -12.37
N ILE A 26 38.41 21.54 -12.17
CA ILE A 26 37.53 20.82 -11.23
C ILE A 26 38.06 21.06 -9.82
N THR A 27 37.54 22.09 -9.14
CA THR A 27 37.59 22.16 -7.68
C THR A 27 37.14 20.82 -7.12
N SER A 28 37.87 20.24 -6.15
CA SER A 28 37.65 18.89 -5.59
C SER A 28 36.22 18.60 -5.08
N ASP A 29 35.37 19.63 -4.97
CA ASP A 29 33.97 19.59 -4.53
C ASP A 29 32.93 19.49 -5.66
N ARG A 30 33.31 19.18 -6.91
CA ARG A 30 32.35 18.97 -8.03
C ARG A 30 32.57 17.70 -8.86
N LEU A 31 33.30 16.74 -8.31
CA LEU A 31 33.47 15.44 -8.96
C LEU A 31 32.15 14.63 -8.91
N PRO A 32 31.79 13.92 -9.99
CA PRO A 32 30.70 12.97 -9.96
C PRO A 32 31.02 11.85 -8.95
N PRO A 33 30.06 11.44 -8.09
CA PRO A 33 30.31 10.45 -7.06
C PRO A 33 30.62 9.08 -7.64
N THR A 34 31.66 8.44 -7.11
CA THR A 34 32.03 7.05 -7.44
C THR A 34 30.97 6.06 -6.93
N THR A 35 30.94 4.84 -7.47
CA THR A 35 29.98 3.79 -7.06
C THR A 35 30.06 3.47 -5.57
N GLU A 36 31.26 3.51 -4.99
CA GLU A 36 31.50 3.30 -3.56
C GLU A 36 30.99 4.49 -2.72
N GLU A 37 31.19 5.72 -3.19
CA GLU A 37 30.66 6.92 -2.54
C GLU A 37 29.14 6.99 -2.59
N LYS A 38 28.49 6.53 -3.68
CA LYS A 38 27.02 6.44 -3.77
C LYS A 38 26.39 5.51 -2.74
N GLN A 39 27.14 4.51 -2.25
CA GLN A 39 26.68 3.58 -1.22
C GLN A 39 26.99 4.06 0.20
N LYS A 40 28.07 4.83 0.39
CA LYS A 40 28.57 5.24 1.72
C LYS A 40 28.19 6.66 2.13
N LEU A 41 28.05 7.59 1.18
CA LEU A 41 27.84 9.00 1.48
C LEU A 41 26.35 9.36 1.55
N ARG A 42 26.01 10.20 2.52
CA ARG A 42 24.65 10.73 2.70
C ARG A 42 24.30 11.72 1.58
N LYS A 43 23.11 11.60 1.01
CA LYS A 43 22.55 12.56 0.05
C LYS A 43 21.95 13.77 0.76
N ILE A 44 22.19 14.98 0.23
CA ILE A 44 21.63 16.24 0.74
C ILE A 44 21.07 17.10 -0.40
N ALA A 45 20.10 17.97 -0.07
CA ALA A 45 19.60 18.99 -0.98
C ALA A 45 20.64 20.09 -1.22
N GLY A 46 20.77 20.52 -2.47
CA GLY A 46 21.60 21.63 -2.91
C GLY A 46 21.00 23.01 -2.62
N HIS A 47 21.67 24.05 -3.11
CA HIS A 47 21.23 25.43 -2.96
C HIS A 47 20.07 25.74 -3.92
N ILE A 48 18.93 26.17 -3.37
CA ILE A 48 17.76 26.59 -4.15
C ILE A 48 17.90 28.07 -4.54
N PRO A 49 17.87 28.43 -5.82
CA PRO A 49 17.91 29.83 -6.26
C PRO A 49 16.77 30.66 -5.66
N TRP A 50 17.05 31.90 -5.27
CA TRP A 50 16.03 32.81 -4.73
C TRP A 50 14.84 33.02 -5.69
N VAL A 51 15.08 32.95 -7.00
CA VAL A 51 14.03 33.08 -8.03
C VAL A 51 12.98 31.97 -7.90
N SER A 52 13.35 30.75 -7.49
CA SER A 52 12.40 29.66 -7.24
C SER A 52 11.47 29.98 -6.06
N TYR A 53 11.99 30.57 -4.98
CA TYR A 53 11.17 31.00 -3.83
C TYR A 53 10.19 32.11 -4.22
N LEU A 54 10.62 33.08 -5.04
CA LEU A 54 9.75 34.14 -5.54
C LEU A 54 8.58 33.55 -6.35
N LEU A 55 8.84 32.57 -7.22
CA LEU A 55 7.78 31.91 -7.99
C LEU A 55 6.82 31.10 -7.10
N CYS A 56 7.29 30.52 -5.98
CA CYS A 56 6.39 29.95 -4.97
C CYS A 56 5.50 31.00 -4.28
N ILE A 57 5.98 32.24 -4.10
CA ILE A 57 5.16 33.36 -3.58
C ILE A 57 4.12 33.78 -4.62
N VAL A 58 4.47 33.79 -5.92
CA VAL A 58 3.50 34.03 -7.01
C VAL A 58 2.39 32.98 -6.96
N GLU A 59 2.73 31.70 -6.76
CA GLU A 59 1.73 30.64 -6.58
C GLU A 59 0.84 30.90 -5.36
N LEU A 60 1.42 31.25 -4.20
CA LEU A 60 0.67 31.54 -2.98
C LEU A 60 -0.40 32.61 -3.23
N ALA A 61 -0.01 33.71 -3.88
CA ALA A 61 -0.92 34.81 -4.18
C ALA A 61 -2.03 34.39 -5.17
N GLU A 62 -1.71 33.58 -6.18
CA GLU A 62 -2.74 33.02 -7.08
C GLU A 62 -3.74 32.14 -6.31
N ARG A 63 -3.25 31.27 -5.42
CA ARG A 63 -4.10 30.37 -4.62
C ARG A 63 -4.97 31.08 -3.62
N ALA A 64 -4.42 32.09 -2.94
CA ALA A 64 -5.19 32.96 -2.05
C ALA A 64 -6.35 33.62 -2.78
N SER A 65 -6.10 34.10 -4.00
CA SER A 65 -7.13 34.71 -4.82
C SER A 65 -8.16 33.70 -5.32
N PHE A 66 -7.70 32.57 -5.86
CA PHE A 66 -8.56 31.54 -6.46
C PHE A 66 -9.50 30.93 -5.41
N TYR A 67 -8.98 30.47 -4.28
CA TYR A 67 -9.78 29.88 -3.21
C TYR A 67 -10.63 30.93 -2.48
N GLY A 68 -10.10 32.15 -2.30
CA GLY A 68 -10.83 33.26 -1.68
C GLY A 68 -12.11 33.61 -2.44
N CYS A 69 -12.08 33.62 -3.78
CA CYS A 69 -13.27 33.83 -4.61
C CYS A 69 -14.16 32.57 -4.67
N LYS A 70 -13.56 31.41 -4.96
CA LYS A 70 -14.30 30.17 -5.21
C LYS A 70 -15.19 29.76 -4.03
N THR A 71 -14.69 29.91 -2.79
CA THR A 71 -15.40 29.43 -1.59
C THR A 71 -16.77 30.09 -1.41
N VAL A 72 -16.91 31.37 -1.78
CA VAL A 72 -18.13 32.16 -1.56
C VAL A 72 -19.13 32.05 -2.72
N PHE A 73 -18.78 31.34 -3.81
CA PHE A 73 -19.66 31.19 -4.97
C PHE A 73 -20.97 30.49 -4.63
N ASN A 74 -20.95 29.52 -3.70
CA ASN A 74 -22.14 28.77 -3.34
C ASN A 74 -23.21 29.69 -2.75
N ASN A 75 -22.88 30.39 -1.66
CA ASN A 75 -23.78 31.33 -1.01
C ASN A 75 -24.21 32.47 -1.95
N PHE A 76 -23.27 33.02 -2.74
CA PHE A 76 -23.56 34.08 -3.71
C PHE A 76 -24.66 33.70 -4.73
N LEU A 77 -24.59 32.47 -5.26
CA LEU A 77 -25.52 31.98 -6.27
C LEU A 77 -26.84 31.48 -5.67
N GLN A 78 -26.77 30.77 -4.55
CA GLN A 78 -27.89 30.01 -4.00
C GLN A 78 -28.93 30.90 -3.35
N PHE A 79 -28.52 31.68 -2.36
CA PHE A 79 -29.43 32.34 -1.44
C PHE A 79 -29.84 33.73 -1.96
N PRO A 80 -31.04 34.21 -1.60
CA PRO A 80 -31.42 35.60 -1.83
C PRO A 80 -30.63 36.55 -0.94
N LEU A 81 -30.70 37.85 -1.27
CA LEU A 81 -30.25 38.90 -0.34
C LEU A 81 -30.94 38.73 1.03
N PRO A 82 -30.19 38.66 2.15
CA PRO A 82 -30.78 38.47 3.47
C PRO A 82 -31.77 39.58 3.84
N LYS A 83 -32.93 39.19 4.41
CA LYS A 83 -33.92 40.14 4.93
C LYS A 83 -33.31 40.93 6.10
N GLY A 84 -33.43 42.25 6.10
CA GLY A 84 -32.80 43.11 7.12
C GLY A 84 -31.28 43.24 7.03
N GLY A 85 -30.66 42.63 6.01
CA GLY A 85 -29.22 42.77 5.73
C GLY A 85 -28.85 44.12 5.11
N ASN A 86 -27.56 44.34 4.87
CA ASN A 86 -27.04 45.62 4.35
C ASN A 86 -27.26 45.84 2.83
N GLY A 87 -27.89 44.87 2.15
CA GLY A 87 -28.13 44.90 0.71
C GLY A 87 -26.88 44.66 -0.16
N ALA A 88 -25.79 44.17 0.45
CA ALA A 88 -24.58 43.70 -0.23
C ALA A 88 -24.37 42.18 -0.07
N GLY A 89 -25.35 41.49 0.53
CA GLY A 89 -25.37 40.06 0.79
C GLY A 89 -25.00 39.63 2.21
N ALA A 90 -24.67 40.59 3.10
CA ALA A 90 -24.41 40.32 4.51
C ALA A 90 -25.71 40.13 5.32
N VAL A 91 -25.62 39.34 6.39
CA VAL A 91 -26.74 39.03 7.29
C VAL A 91 -27.05 40.19 8.23
N ALA A 92 -28.26 40.21 8.79
CA ALA A 92 -28.64 41.18 9.81
C ALA A 92 -27.87 40.92 11.13
N LYS A 93 -27.57 41.97 11.90
CA LYS A 93 -26.76 41.84 13.13
C LYS A 93 -27.44 41.03 14.23
N ASP A 94 -28.77 40.98 14.21
CA ASP A 94 -29.66 40.27 15.13
C ASP A 94 -29.95 38.82 14.70
N ASP A 95 -29.52 38.41 13.51
CA ASP A 95 -29.63 37.03 13.02
C ASP A 95 -28.24 36.36 12.87
N PRO A 96 -27.65 35.88 13.99
CA PRO A 96 -26.32 35.24 13.96
C PRO A 96 -26.30 33.90 13.22
N ASN A 97 -27.45 33.25 13.02
CA ASN A 97 -27.57 31.96 12.34
C ASN A 97 -27.91 32.11 10.85
N GLY A 98 -28.29 33.30 10.40
CA GLY A 98 -28.46 33.61 8.98
C GLY A 98 -27.21 33.34 8.15
N HIS A 99 -27.42 33.18 6.85
CA HIS A 99 -26.38 32.91 5.85
C HIS A 99 -26.31 34.03 4.82
N ALA A 100 -25.12 34.25 4.24
CA ALA A 100 -24.93 35.21 3.17
C ALA A 100 -25.70 34.79 1.91
N GLY A 101 -26.08 35.75 1.07
CA GLY A 101 -26.79 35.47 -0.18
C GLY A 101 -26.92 36.67 -1.12
N ALA A 102 -27.12 36.42 -2.42
CA ALA A 102 -27.26 37.49 -3.41
C ALA A 102 -28.21 37.16 -4.58
N LEU A 103 -27.97 36.08 -5.32
CA LEU A 103 -28.57 35.89 -6.65
C LEU A 103 -29.84 35.04 -6.68
N ASN A 104 -30.20 34.39 -5.56
CA ASN A 104 -31.44 33.62 -5.39
C ASN A 104 -31.71 32.62 -6.53
N ARG A 105 -30.76 31.73 -6.83
CA ARG A 105 -30.93 30.69 -7.86
C ARG A 105 -31.19 29.30 -7.31
N GLY A 106 -31.12 29.14 -5.99
CA GLY A 106 -31.39 27.87 -5.32
C GLY A 106 -30.24 26.86 -5.39
N LEU A 107 -30.40 25.79 -4.61
CA LEU A 107 -29.39 24.78 -4.33
C LEU A 107 -28.82 24.10 -5.59
N GLN A 108 -29.70 23.57 -6.45
CA GLN A 108 -29.28 22.81 -7.62
C GLN A 108 -28.50 23.66 -8.63
N PHE A 109 -28.92 24.91 -8.83
CA PHE A 109 -28.21 25.84 -9.71
C PHE A 109 -26.83 26.20 -9.15
N ALA A 110 -26.75 26.55 -7.87
CA ALA A 110 -25.48 26.87 -7.23
C ALA A 110 -24.51 25.69 -7.27
N SER A 111 -25.00 24.48 -6.96
CA SER A 111 -24.24 23.23 -7.09
C SER A 111 -23.73 23.02 -8.51
N ALA A 112 -24.60 23.16 -9.52
CA ALA A 112 -24.26 22.98 -10.93
C ALA A 112 -23.18 23.97 -11.38
N MET A 113 -23.30 25.23 -10.96
CA MET A 113 -22.34 26.26 -11.32
C MET A 113 -21.00 26.05 -10.64
N VAL A 114 -20.95 25.71 -9.35
CA VAL A 114 -19.67 25.42 -8.67
C VAL A 114 -18.99 24.19 -9.27
N LEU A 115 -19.77 23.15 -9.62
CA LEU A 115 -19.26 21.97 -10.31
C LEU A 115 -18.75 22.29 -11.72
N LEU A 116 -19.46 23.13 -12.48
CA LEU A 116 -19.01 23.61 -13.79
C LEU A 116 -17.70 24.41 -13.67
N PHE A 117 -17.57 25.24 -12.64
CA PHE A 117 -16.34 26.00 -12.40
C PHE A 117 -15.16 25.07 -12.20
N ASN A 118 -15.33 24.08 -11.31
CA ASN A 118 -14.32 23.08 -11.02
C ASN A 118 -13.96 22.28 -12.27
N PHE A 119 -14.97 21.82 -13.03
CA PHE A 119 -14.76 21.14 -14.30
C PHE A 119 -13.87 21.96 -15.23
N LEU A 120 -14.22 23.22 -15.50
CA LEU A 120 -13.46 24.08 -16.40
C LEU A 120 -12.05 24.39 -15.86
N ALA A 121 -11.92 24.73 -14.59
CA ALA A 121 -10.66 25.06 -13.95
C ALA A 121 -9.67 23.88 -13.89
N TYR A 122 -10.14 22.65 -14.09
CA TYR A 122 -9.33 21.43 -14.11
C TYR A 122 -9.27 20.71 -15.48
N VAL A 123 -10.09 21.07 -16.47
CA VAL A 123 -9.94 20.64 -17.88
C VAL A 123 -9.03 21.59 -18.67
N ILE A 124 -9.21 22.91 -18.52
CA ILE A 124 -8.43 23.92 -19.26
C ILE A 124 -6.91 23.79 -19.02
N PRO A 125 -6.40 23.37 -17.84
CA PRO A 125 -4.99 23.04 -17.67
C PRO A 125 -4.36 22.13 -18.73
N ILE A 126 -5.12 21.22 -19.35
CA ILE A 126 -4.60 20.40 -20.46
C ILE A 126 -4.20 21.30 -21.64
N PHE A 127 -5.06 22.26 -21.98
CA PHE A 127 -4.78 23.25 -23.02
C PHE A 127 -3.66 24.22 -22.59
N GLY A 128 -3.67 24.67 -21.34
CA GLY A 128 -2.62 25.54 -20.78
C GLY A 128 -1.23 24.90 -20.82
N ALA A 129 -1.14 23.61 -20.50
CA ALA A 129 0.09 22.82 -20.60
C ALA A 129 0.57 22.73 -22.05
N TRP A 130 -0.32 22.36 -22.98
CA TRP A 130 -0.01 22.28 -24.40
C TRP A 130 0.48 23.62 -24.97
N LEU A 131 -0.19 24.72 -24.62
CA LEU A 131 0.16 26.08 -25.07
C LEU A 131 1.55 26.51 -24.57
N GLY A 132 1.87 26.17 -23.32
CA GLY A 132 3.15 26.47 -22.68
C GLY A 132 4.30 25.62 -23.23
N ASP A 133 4.12 24.31 -23.34
CA ASP A 133 5.17 23.39 -23.76
C ASP A 133 5.45 23.46 -25.28
N THR A 134 4.44 23.72 -26.14
CA THR A 134 4.60 23.56 -27.60
C THR A 134 4.64 24.86 -28.42
N LYS A 135 4.01 25.95 -27.96
CA LYS A 135 3.81 27.15 -28.80
C LYS A 135 4.47 28.41 -28.24
N THR A 136 4.12 28.78 -27.02
CA THR A 136 4.39 30.14 -26.52
C THR A 136 5.50 30.21 -25.47
N GLY A 137 5.84 29.07 -24.86
CA GLY A 137 6.71 29.00 -23.70
C GLY A 137 5.94 29.23 -22.41
N ARG A 138 6.34 28.52 -21.35
CA ARG A 138 5.63 28.47 -20.04
C ARG A 138 5.39 29.85 -19.44
N PHE A 139 6.38 30.74 -19.47
CA PHE A 139 6.26 32.09 -18.92
C PHE A 139 5.17 32.93 -19.63
N ARG A 140 5.08 32.86 -20.96
CA ARG A 140 4.07 33.63 -21.72
C ARG A 140 2.66 33.08 -21.47
N ALA A 141 2.52 31.75 -21.40
CA ALA A 141 1.26 31.11 -21.03
C ALA A 141 0.77 31.54 -19.64
N ILE A 142 1.68 31.62 -18.65
CA ILE A 142 1.39 32.15 -17.31
C ILE A 142 0.89 33.60 -17.40
N MET A 143 1.59 34.47 -18.12
CA MET A 143 1.21 35.88 -18.25
C MET A 143 -0.18 36.06 -18.91
N TYR A 144 -0.52 35.26 -19.92
CA TYR A 144 -1.87 35.28 -20.50
C TYR A 144 -2.92 34.88 -19.46
N GLY A 145 -2.65 33.84 -18.66
CA GLY A 145 -3.51 33.43 -17.55
C GLY A 145 -3.72 34.54 -16.53
N VAL A 146 -2.64 35.22 -16.13
CA VAL A 146 -2.68 36.34 -15.17
C VAL A 146 -3.48 37.54 -15.72
N ILE A 147 -3.32 37.91 -16.99
CA ILE A 147 -4.07 39.04 -17.55
C ILE A 147 -5.57 38.71 -17.60
N ILE A 148 -5.93 37.53 -18.09
CA ILE A 148 -7.33 37.08 -18.18
C ILE A 148 -7.96 36.97 -16.78
N GLY A 149 -7.24 36.37 -15.83
CA GLY A 149 -7.68 36.27 -14.45
C GLY A 149 -7.82 37.64 -13.76
N GLY A 150 -6.96 38.61 -14.06
CA GLY A 150 -7.05 39.97 -13.54
C GLY A 150 -8.33 40.68 -14.01
N VAL A 151 -8.65 40.58 -15.31
CA VAL A 151 -9.91 41.10 -15.88
C VAL A 151 -11.12 40.42 -15.23
N ALA A 152 -11.05 39.11 -15.00
CA ALA A 152 -12.10 38.38 -14.31
C ALA A 152 -12.39 38.96 -12.91
N HIS A 153 -11.37 39.22 -12.10
CA HIS A 153 -11.55 39.80 -10.76
C HIS A 153 -12.23 41.18 -10.81
N VAL A 154 -11.83 42.05 -11.74
CA VAL A 154 -12.45 43.39 -11.89
C VAL A 154 -13.93 43.28 -12.22
N ILE A 155 -14.30 42.43 -13.18
CA ILE A 155 -15.70 42.22 -13.58
C ILE A 155 -16.51 41.62 -12.41
N MET A 156 -15.92 40.67 -11.68
CA MET A 156 -16.56 39.99 -10.55
C MET A 156 -16.90 40.96 -9.41
N VAL A 157 -15.98 41.86 -9.07
CA VAL A 157 -16.21 42.92 -8.06
C VAL A 157 -17.34 43.85 -8.51
N GLY A 158 -17.34 44.26 -9.79
CA GLY A 158 -18.41 45.07 -10.35
C GLY A 158 -19.78 44.37 -10.28
N GLY A 159 -19.84 43.07 -10.59
CA GLY A 159 -21.07 42.28 -10.52
C GLY A 159 -21.63 42.08 -9.11
N ALA A 160 -20.77 42.14 -8.09
CA ALA A 160 -21.14 42.04 -6.68
C ALA A 160 -21.36 43.40 -6.00
N ALA A 161 -21.22 44.52 -6.73
CA ALA A 161 -21.44 45.84 -6.16
C ALA A 161 -22.88 45.99 -5.63
N PRO A 162 -23.10 46.63 -4.46
CA PRO A 162 -24.43 46.70 -3.84
C PRO A 162 -25.52 47.29 -4.75
N ALA A 163 -25.18 48.29 -5.57
CA ALA A 163 -26.11 48.90 -6.52
C ALA A 163 -26.55 47.90 -7.62
N VAL A 164 -25.63 47.06 -8.10
CA VAL A 164 -25.89 46.06 -9.14
C VAL A 164 -26.70 44.88 -8.60
N LEU A 165 -26.38 44.43 -7.37
CA LEU A 165 -27.12 43.37 -6.70
C LEU A 165 -28.57 43.79 -6.39
N LYS A 166 -28.78 45.00 -5.86
CA LYS A 166 -30.12 45.56 -5.60
C LYS A 166 -30.94 45.73 -6.88
N ALA A 167 -30.29 46.03 -8.01
CA ALA A 167 -30.91 46.11 -9.32
C ALA A 167 -31.20 44.74 -9.98
N GLY A 168 -30.78 43.62 -9.35
CA GLY A 168 -30.98 42.27 -9.89
C GLY A 168 -30.06 41.90 -11.07
N ASN A 169 -29.08 42.75 -11.41
CA ASN A 169 -28.24 42.63 -12.61
C ASN A 169 -26.88 41.96 -12.33
N GLY A 170 -26.69 41.36 -11.15
CA GLY A 170 -25.39 40.77 -10.75
C GLY A 170 -25.01 39.46 -11.43
N LEU A 171 -25.97 38.70 -11.96
CA LEU A 171 -25.70 37.37 -12.52
C LEU A 171 -24.85 37.42 -13.80
N ALA A 172 -25.20 38.26 -14.77
CA ALA A 172 -24.49 38.34 -16.05
C ALA A 172 -22.99 38.70 -15.91
N PRO A 173 -22.60 39.78 -15.20
CA PRO A 173 -21.19 40.09 -15.00
C PRO A 173 -20.47 39.00 -14.20
N PHE A 174 -21.13 38.39 -13.20
CA PHE A 174 -20.57 37.25 -12.50
C PHE A 174 -20.27 36.09 -13.46
N MET A 175 -21.19 35.69 -14.33
CA MET A 175 -20.98 34.61 -15.29
C MET A 175 -19.81 34.88 -16.25
N VAL A 176 -19.67 36.12 -16.73
CA VAL A 176 -18.52 36.51 -17.57
C VAL A 176 -17.22 36.35 -16.77
N SER A 177 -17.15 36.90 -15.56
CA SER A 177 -15.97 36.78 -14.71
C SER A 177 -15.65 35.34 -14.34
N PHE A 178 -16.66 34.52 -14.09
CA PHE A 178 -16.57 33.11 -13.73
C PHE A 178 -15.85 32.30 -14.80
N PHE A 179 -16.24 32.46 -16.08
CA PHE A 179 -15.59 31.74 -17.18
C PHE A 179 -14.17 32.25 -17.43
N LEU A 180 -13.96 33.57 -17.39
CA LEU A 180 -12.63 34.16 -17.55
C LEU A 180 -11.68 33.71 -16.44
N LEU A 181 -12.15 33.63 -15.19
CA LEU A 181 -11.34 33.18 -14.07
C LEU A 181 -10.93 31.71 -14.24
N ALA A 182 -11.84 30.83 -14.68
CA ALA A 182 -11.53 29.44 -14.97
C ALA A 182 -10.48 29.30 -16.10
N ILE A 183 -10.59 30.12 -17.16
CA ILE A 183 -9.59 30.18 -18.24
C ILE A 183 -8.24 30.66 -17.71
N GLY A 184 -8.21 31.76 -16.96
CA GLY A 184 -7.00 32.34 -16.40
C GLY A 184 -6.24 31.34 -15.51
N ALA A 185 -6.95 30.72 -14.58
CA ALA A 185 -6.40 29.67 -13.72
C ALA A 185 -5.92 28.45 -14.55
N GLY A 186 -6.66 28.05 -15.58
CA GLY A 186 -6.31 26.94 -16.45
C GLY A 186 -5.01 27.16 -17.24
N LEU A 187 -4.72 28.39 -17.68
CA LEU A 187 -3.47 28.72 -18.37
C LEU A 187 -2.28 28.85 -17.40
N PHE A 188 -2.54 29.31 -16.17
CA PHE A 188 -1.54 29.51 -15.13
C PHE A 188 -1.04 28.18 -14.53
N LYS A 189 -1.94 27.38 -13.95
CA LYS A 189 -1.65 26.20 -13.11
C LYS A 189 -0.62 25.20 -13.67
N PRO A 190 -0.75 24.71 -14.92
CA PRO A 190 0.12 23.63 -15.40
C PRO A 190 1.57 24.08 -15.68
N ASN A 191 1.80 25.39 -15.79
CA ASN A 191 3.06 25.96 -16.27
C ASN A 191 3.99 26.46 -15.16
N VAL A 192 3.46 26.77 -13.98
CA VAL A 192 4.24 27.36 -12.87
C VAL A 192 5.22 26.38 -12.26
N VAL A 193 4.78 25.17 -11.94
CA VAL A 193 5.65 24.14 -11.32
C VAL A 193 6.87 23.81 -12.20
N PRO A 194 6.71 23.50 -13.50
CA PRO A 194 7.88 23.30 -14.36
C PRO A 194 8.77 24.55 -14.46
N LEU A 195 8.20 25.75 -14.50
CA LEU A 195 8.99 27.00 -14.51
C LEU A 195 9.82 27.16 -13.23
N ILE A 196 9.29 26.79 -12.06
CA ILE A 196 10.03 26.82 -10.78
C ILE A 196 11.23 25.88 -10.83
N ILE A 197 11.02 24.64 -11.31
CA ILE A 197 12.08 23.63 -11.41
C ILE A 197 13.16 24.05 -12.39
N ASP A 198 12.77 24.63 -13.54
CA ASP A 198 13.70 25.07 -14.59
C ASP A 198 14.72 26.10 -14.10
N GLN A 199 14.44 26.80 -13.00
CA GLN A 199 15.38 27.74 -12.37
C GLN A 199 16.55 27.04 -11.68
N TYR A 200 16.39 25.78 -11.26
CA TYR A 200 17.45 24.99 -10.67
C TYR A 200 18.32 24.35 -11.77
N THR A 201 19.57 24.79 -11.87
CA THR A 201 20.47 24.42 -12.99
C THR A 201 21.39 23.25 -12.68
N ASP A 202 21.63 22.94 -11.40
CA ASP A 202 22.53 21.87 -10.97
C ASP A 202 21.84 20.49 -11.05
N GLN A 203 21.77 19.93 -12.26
CA GLN A 203 21.07 18.68 -12.56
C GLN A 203 21.97 17.42 -12.46
N THR A 204 23.19 17.55 -11.94
CA THR A 204 24.14 16.44 -11.79
C THR A 204 24.50 16.18 -10.33
N GLU A 205 24.57 14.90 -9.95
CA GLU A 205 25.07 14.47 -8.63
C GLU A 205 26.57 14.83 -8.51
N HIS A 206 26.96 15.48 -7.42
CA HIS A 206 28.37 15.78 -7.14
C HIS A 206 28.68 15.70 -5.64
N VAL A 207 29.93 15.39 -5.29
CA VAL A 207 30.37 15.29 -3.89
C VAL A 207 30.79 16.66 -3.38
N LYS A 208 30.27 17.07 -2.22
CA LYS A 208 30.63 18.32 -1.53
C LYS A 208 31.08 18.04 -0.10
N THR A 209 32.10 18.74 0.37
CA THR A 209 32.52 18.68 1.77
C THR A 209 31.81 19.78 2.58
N LEU A 210 31.12 19.40 3.66
CA LEU A 210 30.44 20.35 4.56
C LEU A 210 31.44 21.10 5.45
N LYS A 211 31.01 22.23 6.04
CA LYS A 211 31.81 22.99 7.03
C LYS A 211 32.21 22.15 8.25
N SER A 212 31.49 21.06 8.52
CA SER A 212 31.78 20.07 9.57
C SER A 212 32.88 19.07 9.19
N GLY A 213 33.36 19.07 7.94
CA GLY A 213 34.29 18.07 7.41
C GLY A 213 33.62 16.80 6.85
N GLU A 214 32.30 16.64 6.99
CA GLU A 214 31.55 15.51 6.43
C GLU A 214 31.47 15.62 4.88
N ARG A 215 31.86 14.56 4.16
CA ARG A 215 31.65 14.44 2.71
C ARG A 215 30.23 13.96 2.44
N VAL A 216 29.50 14.69 1.60
CA VAL A 216 28.09 14.41 1.27
C VAL A 216 27.86 14.49 -0.24
N ILE A 217 26.83 13.81 -0.74
CA ILE A 217 26.42 13.91 -2.15
C ILE A 217 25.32 14.96 -2.26
N VAL A 218 25.54 15.99 -3.07
CA VAL A 218 24.47 16.91 -3.47
C VAL A 218 23.67 16.26 -4.58
N ASP A 219 22.40 15.97 -4.29
CA ASP A 219 21.52 15.21 -5.17
C ASP A 219 20.42 16.12 -5.77
N PRO A 220 20.31 16.21 -7.11
CA PRO A 220 19.27 17.00 -7.78
C PRO A 220 17.86 16.57 -7.41
N GLU A 221 17.60 15.27 -7.27
CA GLU A 221 16.28 14.73 -6.94
C GLU A 221 15.82 15.18 -5.56
N THR A 222 16.69 15.05 -4.55
CA THR A 222 16.46 15.56 -3.18
C THR A 222 16.19 17.07 -3.17
N THR A 223 16.84 17.83 -4.06
CA THR A 223 16.65 19.29 -4.17
C THR A 223 15.30 19.65 -4.79
N ILE A 224 14.91 18.97 -5.87
CA ILE A 224 13.60 19.14 -6.52
C ILE A 224 12.47 18.76 -5.55
N GLN A 225 12.62 17.67 -4.79
CA GLN A 225 11.67 17.27 -3.76
C GLN A 225 11.46 18.38 -2.73
N ARG A 226 12.54 19.02 -2.26
CA ARG A 226 12.45 20.14 -1.32
C ARG A 226 11.72 21.36 -1.90
N ILE A 227 11.98 21.70 -3.16
CA ILE A 227 11.27 22.78 -3.87
C ILE A 227 9.77 22.48 -3.94
N MET A 228 9.39 21.23 -4.26
CA MET A 228 7.99 20.80 -4.33
C MET A 228 7.27 20.88 -2.98
N LEU A 229 7.94 20.53 -1.88
CA LEU A 229 7.38 20.66 -0.54
C LEU A 229 7.11 22.12 -0.17
N ILE A 230 8.03 23.03 -0.50
CA ILE A 230 7.84 24.48 -0.29
C ILE A 230 6.67 24.98 -1.14
N PHE A 231 6.60 24.58 -2.41
CA PHE A 231 5.49 24.91 -3.30
C PHE A 231 4.13 24.44 -2.74
N TYR A 232 4.05 23.20 -2.25
CA TYR A 232 2.83 22.65 -1.63
C TYR A 232 2.44 23.39 -0.35
N MET A 233 3.41 23.81 0.47
CA MET A 233 3.16 24.66 1.64
C MET A 233 2.56 26.01 1.22
N CYS A 234 3.13 26.67 0.21
CA CYS A 234 2.61 27.94 -0.32
C CYS A 234 1.17 27.85 -0.83
N ILE A 235 0.79 26.72 -1.46
CA ILE A 235 -0.61 26.48 -1.87
C ILE A 235 -1.54 26.47 -0.66
N ASN A 236 -1.21 25.71 0.38
CA ASN A 236 -2.06 25.57 1.56
C ASN A 236 -2.16 26.85 2.38
N VAL A 237 -1.05 27.58 2.53
CA VAL A 237 -1.04 28.90 3.19
C VAL A 237 -1.89 29.90 2.39
N GLY A 238 -1.76 29.91 1.06
CA GLY A 238 -2.60 30.74 0.20
C GLY A 238 -4.08 30.38 0.36
N ALA A 239 -4.42 29.09 0.32
CA ALA A 239 -5.78 28.61 0.52
C ALA A 239 -6.38 29.05 1.87
N PHE A 240 -5.60 29.30 2.92
CA PHE A 240 -6.12 29.79 4.20
C PHE A 240 -6.78 31.18 4.10
N PHE A 241 -6.56 31.92 3.01
CA PHE A 241 -7.18 33.22 2.78
C PHE A 241 -8.71 33.18 2.65
N MET A 242 -9.31 32.02 2.32
CA MET A 242 -10.79 31.89 2.33
C MET A 242 -11.43 32.15 3.70
N ILE A 243 -10.70 32.10 4.81
CA ILE A 243 -11.26 32.47 6.12
C ILE A 243 -11.66 33.94 6.09
N ALA A 244 -10.82 34.80 5.51
CA ALA A 244 -11.13 36.21 5.39
C ALA A 244 -12.39 36.42 4.53
N THR A 245 -12.49 35.77 3.37
CA THR A 245 -13.61 35.99 2.45
C THR A 245 -14.93 35.40 2.96
N THR A 246 -14.91 34.26 3.66
CA THR A 246 -16.12 33.65 4.28
C THR A 246 -16.70 34.48 5.42
N TYR A 247 -15.87 35.12 6.25
CA TYR A 247 -16.35 36.07 7.26
C TYR A 247 -16.83 37.38 6.62
N ILE A 248 -16.14 37.86 5.58
CA ILE A 248 -16.50 39.10 4.89
C ILE A 248 -17.83 38.99 4.16
N GLU A 249 -18.12 37.87 3.48
CA GLU A 249 -19.44 37.71 2.84
C GLU A 249 -20.58 37.78 3.86
N LYS A 250 -20.39 37.21 5.06
CA LYS A 250 -21.41 37.15 6.11
C LYS A 250 -21.64 38.51 6.76
N TYR A 251 -20.57 39.25 7.06
CA TYR A 251 -20.67 40.47 7.88
C TYR A 251 -20.55 41.79 7.11
N VAL A 252 -20.04 41.78 5.88
CA VAL A 252 -19.81 43.00 5.07
C VAL A 252 -20.43 42.91 3.69
N GLY A 253 -20.31 41.78 2.99
CA GLY A 253 -20.93 41.52 1.70
C GLY A 253 -19.95 41.13 0.60
N PHE A 254 -20.49 40.66 -0.53
CA PHE A 254 -19.73 39.98 -1.58
C PHE A 254 -18.77 40.88 -2.36
N TRP A 255 -19.05 42.18 -2.49
CA TRP A 255 -18.16 43.10 -3.20
C TRP A 255 -16.74 43.12 -2.60
N LEU A 256 -16.64 43.15 -1.26
CA LEU A 256 -15.36 43.14 -0.56
C LEU A 256 -14.74 41.73 -0.54
N ALA A 257 -15.58 40.71 -0.44
CA ALA A 257 -15.15 39.31 -0.51
C ALA A 257 -14.48 38.97 -1.85
N PHE A 258 -14.86 39.62 -2.95
CA PHE A 258 -14.19 39.51 -4.26
C PHE A 258 -13.07 40.52 -4.47
N LEU A 259 -13.14 41.71 -3.86
CA LEU A 259 -12.12 42.75 -4.02
C LEU A 259 -10.79 42.34 -3.39
N LEU A 260 -10.82 41.77 -2.18
CA LEU A 260 -9.60 41.38 -1.47
C LEU A 260 -8.76 40.32 -2.23
N PRO A 261 -9.34 39.20 -2.71
CA PRO A 261 -8.69 38.32 -3.67
C PRO A 261 -8.11 39.07 -4.87
N GLY A 262 -8.88 39.98 -5.48
CA GLY A 262 -8.44 40.79 -6.62
C GLY A 262 -7.21 41.65 -6.33
N ILE A 263 -7.11 42.25 -5.13
CA ILE A 263 -5.93 43.03 -4.71
C ILE A 263 -4.70 42.13 -4.63
N ILE A 264 -4.84 40.94 -4.04
CA ILE A 264 -3.74 39.96 -3.99
C ILE A 264 -3.36 39.51 -5.40
N TYR A 265 -4.35 39.32 -6.28
CA TYR A 265 -4.13 38.91 -7.67
C TYR A 265 -3.33 39.94 -8.48
N ILE A 266 -3.49 41.24 -8.20
CA ILE A 266 -2.75 42.32 -8.88
C ILE A 266 -1.24 42.26 -8.57
N LEU A 267 -0.83 41.59 -7.48
CA LEU A 267 0.59 41.39 -7.16
C LEU A 267 1.29 40.44 -8.14
N LEU A 268 0.57 39.47 -8.72
CA LEU A 268 1.14 38.45 -9.63
C LEU A 268 1.91 39.07 -10.81
N PRO A 269 1.33 39.98 -11.63
CA PRO A 269 2.08 40.56 -12.74
C PRO A 269 3.28 41.38 -12.26
N VAL A 270 3.18 42.07 -11.12
CA VAL A 270 4.30 42.85 -10.55
C VAL A 270 5.46 41.93 -10.18
N LEU A 271 5.18 40.85 -9.45
CA LEU A 271 6.19 39.88 -9.01
C LEU A 271 6.85 39.15 -10.20
N LEU A 272 6.05 38.74 -11.19
CA LEU A 272 6.54 38.06 -12.39
C LEU A 272 7.38 38.98 -13.29
N MET A 273 7.03 40.25 -13.40
CA MET A 273 7.81 41.23 -14.17
C MET A 273 9.10 41.65 -13.47
N TRP A 274 9.09 41.74 -12.13
CA TRP A 274 10.24 42.21 -11.34
C TRP A 274 11.51 41.37 -11.58
N ARG A 275 11.39 40.05 -11.72
CA ARG A 275 12.53 39.15 -12.01
C ARG A 275 12.53 38.59 -13.42
N TYR A 276 11.80 39.22 -14.34
CA TYR A 276 11.72 38.78 -15.75
C TYR A 276 13.10 38.57 -16.40
N LYS A 277 14.04 39.50 -16.17
CA LYS A 277 15.39 39.44 -16.75
C LYS A 277 16.26 38.32 -16.15
N THR A 278 15.96 37.88 -14.93
CA THR A 278 16.72 36.86 -14.20
C THR A 278 16.12 35.46 -14.37
N LEU A 279 14.89 35.36 -14.88
CA LEU A 279 14.21 34.09 -15.12
C LEU A 279 14.85 33.33 -16.28
N ARG A 280 15.27 32.10 -15.99
CA ARG A 280 15.65 31.13 -17.02
C ARG A 280 14.38 30.67 -17.71
N ARG A 281 14.33 30.87 -19.02
CA ARG A 281 13.17 30.57 -19.87
C ARG A 281 13.59 29.51 -20.88
N THR A 282 13.05 28.31 -20.73
CA THR A 282 13.25 27.21 -21.66
C THR A 282 12.46 27.48 -22.95
N PRO A 283 13.05 27.26 -24.13
CA PRO A 283 12.31 27.38 -25.39
C PRO A 283 11.25 26.26 -25.48
N PRO A 284 10.14 26.48 -26.20
CA PRO A 284 9.11 25.45 -26.39
C PRO A 284 9.69 24.16 -27.01
N GLN A 285 9.39 23.01 -26.40
CA GLN A 285 9.82 21.68 -26.88
C GLN A 285 8.60 20.99 -27.54
N GLY A 286 8.45 21.21 -28.84
CA GLY A 286 7.20 20.96 -29.57
C GLY A 286 6.93 19.55 -30.11
N SER A 287 7.76 18.54 -29.83
CA SER A 287 7.64 17.20 -30.45
C SER A 287 6.89 16.17 -29.60
N ASP A 288 7.11 16.13 -28.29
CA ASP A 288 6.84 14.90 -27.51
C ASP A 288 5.35 14.68 -27.24
N LEU A 289 4.62 15.73 -26.90
CA LEU A 289 3.17 15.66 -26.73
C LEU A 289 2.44 15.42 -28.06
N ASN A 290 2.90 16.05 -29.13
CA ASN A 290 2.36 15.84 -30.47
C ASN A 290 2.61 14.40 -30.95
N ASN A 291 3.81 13.88 -30.68
CA ASN A 291 4.16 12.49 -30.95
C ASN A 291 3.30 11.55 -30.11
N PHE A 292 3.05 11.84 -28.83
CA PHE A 292 2.16 11.03 -27.99
C PHE A 292 0.76 10.88 -28.59
N PHE A 293 0.09 11.98 -28.97
CA PHE A 293 -1.24 11.89 -29.59
C PHE A 293 -1.22 11.21 -30.95
N LYS A 294 -0.18 11.42 -31.77
CA LYS A 294 0.00 10.71 -33.04
C LYS A 294 0.21 9.20 -32.83
N ILE A 295 1.00 8.81 -31.84
CA ILE A 295 1.26 7.41 -31.46
C ILE A 295 -0.05 6.75 -31.01
N ILE A 296 -0.80 7.38 -30.10
CA ILE A 296 -2.10 6.85 -29.62
C ILE A 296 -3.12 6.78 -30.77
N GLY A 297 -3.28 7.84 -31.55
CA GLY A 297 -4.24 7.88 -32.66
C GLY A 297 -3.92 6.85 -33.75
N LEU A 298 -2.65 6.67 -34.08
CA LEU A 298 -2.22 5.64 -35.03
C LEU A 298 -2.38 4.23 -34.44
N ALA A 299 -2.13 4.05 -33.14
CA ALA A 299 -2.31 2.77 -32.46
C ALA A 299 -3.79 2.35 -32.47
N ILE A 300 -4.71 3.27 -32.20
CA ILE A 300 -6.16 3.02 -32.31
C ILE A 300 -6.53 2.63 -33.74
N LYS A 301 -6.00 3.35 -34.75
CA LYS A 301 -6.27 3.08 -36.16
C LYS A 301 -5.74 1.71 -36.62
N GLU A 302 -4.49 1.38 -36.29
CA GLU A 302 -3.87 0.09 -36.64
C GLU A 302 -4.55 -1.09 -35.92
N ASN A 303 -5.12 -0.85 -34.73
CA ASN A 303 -5.89 -1.85 -33.99
C ASN A 303 -7.41 -1.80 -34.26
N LYS A 304 -7.85 -1.12 -35.33
CA LYS A 304 -9.27 -1.01 -35.74
C LYS A 304 -10.21 -0.58 -34.60
N GLY A 305 -9.78 0.35 -33.76
CA GLY A 305 -10.56 0.85 -32.62
C GLY A 305 -10.40 0.06 -31.32
N ARG A 306 -9.65 -1.05 -31.30
CA ARG A 306 -9.42 -1.85 -30.08
C ARG A 306 -8.31 -1.23 -29.21
N VAL A 307 -8.70 -0.34 -28.31
CA VAL A 307 -7.80 0.44 -27.42
C VAL A 307 -7.06 -0.43 -26.37
N TRP A 308 -7.45 -1.70 -26.23
CA TRP A 308 -6.90 -2.66 -25.25
C TRP A 308 -6.29 -3.91 -25.92
N ALA A 309 -5.87 -3.80 -27.18
CA ALA A 309 -5.27 -4.93 -27.88
C ALA A 309 -3.90 -5.33 -27.29
N LYS A 310 -3.56 -6.63 -27.29
CA LYS A 310 -2.31 -7.19 -26.74
C LYS A 310 -1.04 -6.53 -27.33
N ASN A 311 -1.12 -6.08 -28.59
CA ASN A 311 -0.03 -5.43 -29.33
C ASN A 311 -0.32 -3.94 -29.61
N PHE A 312 -1.14 -3.28 -28.77
CA PHE A 312 -1.63 -1.93 -29.04
C PHE A 312 -0.49 -0.94 -29.38
N PHE A 313 0.52 -0.84 -28.50
CA PHE A 313 1.70 0.00 -28.74
C PHE A 313 2.74 -0.63 -29.68
N ASP A 314 2.84 -1.96 -29.70
CA ASP A 314 3.79 -2.66 -30.56
C ASP A 314 3.47 -2.49 -32.05
N SER A 315 2.18 -2.30 -32.38
CA SER A 315 1.70 -2.05 -33.74
C SER A 315 2.19 -0.74 -34.38
N VAL A 316 2.66 0.21 -33.55
CA VAL A 316 3.12 1.54 -33.97
C VAL A 316 4.61 1.79 -33.72
N LYS A 317 5.37 0.73 -33.42
CA LYS A 317 6.82 0.79 -33.39
C LYS A 317 7.36 1.13 -34.79
N PRO A 318 8.36 2.02 -34.92
CA PRO A 318 8.92 2.40 -36.22
C PRO A 318 9.37 1.21 -37.06
N SER A 319 9.94 0.16 -36.44
CA SER A 319 10.34 -1.07 -37.14
C SER A 319 9.17 -1.84 -37.75
N VAL A 320 8.01 -1.86 -37.08
CA VAL A 320 6.80 -2.56 -37.53
C VAL A 320 6.07 -1.76 -38.62
N LEU A 321 6.07 -0.43 -38.50
CA LEU A 321 5.49 0.46 -39.50
C LEU A 321 6.35 0.52 -40.77
N ALA A 322 7.68 0.48 -40.64
CA ALA A 322 8.61 0.39 -41.76
C ALA A 322 8.41 -0.90 -42.57
N ALA A 323 8.16 -2.04 -41.90
CA ALA A 323 7.81 -3.30 -42.56
C ALA A 323 6.46 -3.23 -43.33
N LYS A 324 5.61 -2.25 -43.01
CA LYS A 324 4.35 -1.94 -43.72
C LYS A 324 4.51 -0.78 -44.72
N GLY A 325 5.72 -0.32 -45.01
CA GLY A 325 6.01 0.79 -45.93
C GLY A 325 5.63 2.17 -45.40
N LYS A 326 5.41 2.34 -44.08
CA LYS A 326 5.06 3.63 -43.47
C LYS A 326 6.24 4.19 -42.66
N THR A 327 6.69 5.38 -43.01
CA THR A 327 7.68 6.14 -42.23
C THR A 327 6.98 7.06 -41.23
N VAL A 328 7.54 7.17 -40.02
CA VAL A 328 7.00 7.99 -38.93
C VAL A 328 8.08 8.89 -38.34
N SER A 329 7.67 10.01 -37.73
CA SER A 329 8.58 11.04 -37.19
C SER A 329 9.08 10.77 -35.77
N TRP A 330 8.73 9.64 -35.16
CA TRP A 330 9.09 9.28 -33.78
C TRP A 330 9.91 8.00 -33.72
N ASP A 331 10.71 7.85 -32.67
CA ASP A 331 11.56 6.68 -32.45
C ASP A 331 10.88 5.62 -31.55
N SER A 332 11.54 4.48 -31.37
CA SER A 332 11.01 3.38 -30.53
C SER A 332 10.93 3.75 -29.05
N LYS A 333 11.79 4.67 -28.57
CA LYS A 333 11.74 5.13 -27.19
C LYS A 333 10.48 5.95 -26.94
N ALA A 334 10.10 6.84 -27.84
CA ALA A 334 8.87 7.63 -27.73
C ALA A 334 7.60 6.76 -27.58
N VAL A 335 7.55 5.61 -28.27
CA VAL A 335 6.44 4.64 -28.13
C VAL A 335 6.41 4.02 -26.73
N GLU A 336 7.57 3.67 -26.17
CA GLU A 336 7.68 3.13 -24.81
C GLU A 336 7.35 4.18 -23.74
N HIS A 337 7.80 5.42 -23.93
CA HIS A 337 7.42 6.57 -23.11
C HIS A 337 5.89 6.79 -23.10
N ALA A 338 5.25 6.68 -24.27
CA ALA A 338 3.79 6.77 -24.37
C ALA A 338 3.07 5.61 -23.65
N ARG A 339 3.59 4.38 -23.77
CA ARG A 339 3.07 3.19 -23.07
C ARG A 339 3.12 3.36 -21.55
N ARG A 340 4.27 3.76 -21.00
CA ARG A 340 4.48 3.99 -19.56
C ARG A 340 3.58 5.10 -19.03
N THR A 341 3.47 6.19 -19.79
CA THR A 341 2.59 7.32 -19.46
C THR A 341 1.12 6.88 -19.37
N LEU A 342 0.62 6.16 -20.39
CA LEU A 342 -0.77 5.70 -20.38
C LEU A 342 -1.05 4.72 -19.23
N SER A 343 -0.10 3.83 -18.92
CA SER A 343 -0.22 2.90 -17.79
C SER A 343 -0.26 3.63 -16.44
N ALA A 344 0.51 4.71 -16.27
CA ALA A 344 0.43 5.55 -15.07
C ALA A 344 -0.92 6.26 -14.96
N CYS A 345 -1.42 6.83 -16.06
CA CYS A 345 -2.70 7.52 -16.10
C CYS A 345 -3.91 6.64 -15.77
N GLN A 346 -3.82 5.32 -15.94
CA GLN A 346 -4.90 4.38 -15.57
C GLN A 346 -5.18 4.37 -14.06
N ILE A 347 -4.16 4.56 -13.22
CA ILE A 347 -4.33 4.59 -11.77
C ILE A 347 -5.10 5.87 -11.36
N PHE A 348 -4.90 6.97 -12.08
CA PHE A 348 -5.60 8.22 -11.80
C PHE A 348 -7.11 8.11 -12.02
N LEU A 349 -7.59 7.16 -12.85
CA LEU A 349 -9.02 6.95 -13.11
C LEU A 349 -9.82 6.49 -11.87
N TYR A 350 -9.15 6.10 -10.78
CA TYR A 350 -9.78 5.80 -9.49
C TYR A 350 -9.98 7.07 -8.63
N GLN A 351 -9.27 8.14 -8.93
CA GLN A 351 -9.33 9.39 -8.17
C GLN A 351 -10.67 10.16 -8.26
N PRO A 352 -11.44 10.12 -9.37
CA PRO A 352 -12.72 10.83 -9.46
C PRO A 352 -13.73 10.45 -8.36
N LEU A 353 -13.85 9.16 -8.01
CA LEU A 353 -14.75 8.74 -6.92
C LEU A 353 -14.24 9.14 -5.55
N PHE A 354 -12.92 9.26 -5.35
CA PHE A 354 -12.36 9.83 -4.13
C PHE A 354 -12.75 11.30 -3.98
N TYR A 355 -12.52 12.13 -5.01
CA TYR A 355 -12.87 13.55 -4.97
C TYR A 355 -14.38 13.80 -4.81
N LEU A 356 -15.22 12.85 -5.22
CA LEU A 356 -16.67 12.92 -5.03
C LEU A 356 -17.08 12.76 -3.55
N ASN A 357 -16.23 12.13 -2.75
CA ASN A 357 -16.43 11.89 -1.31
C ASN A 357 -15.67 12.89 -0.43
N ASP A 358 -14.72 13.63 -0.98
CA ASP A 358 -13.98 14.67 -0.27
C ASP A 358 -14.84 15.92 -0.07
N GLY A 359 -15.61 15.94 1.02
CA GLY A 359 -16.60 17.00 1.30
C GLY A 359 -17.97 16.78 0.65
N GLY A 360 -18.22 15.59 0.10
CA GLY A 360 -19.53 15.22 -0.47
C GLY A 360 -19.80 15.82 -1.86
N VAL A 361 -20.95 15.46 -2.44
CA VAL A 361 -21.27 15.82 -3.84
C VAL A 361 -21.60 17.30 -3.97
N GLY A 362 -20.92 18.01 -4.86
CA GLY A 362 -21.25 19.41 -5.18
C GLY A 362 -21.02 20.33 -3.98
N THR A 363 -22.07 21.05 -3.55
CA THR A 363 -21.97 21.98 -2.41
C THR A 363 -22.69 21.46 -1.16
N VAL A 364 -22.97 20.16 -1.08
CA VAL A 364 -23.80 19.56 -0.01
C VAL A 364 -23.24 19.81 1.39
N LEU A 365 -21.92 19.88 1.58
CA LEU A 365 -21.31 20.25 2.87
C LEU A 365 -21.75 21.64 3.37
N SER A 366 -21.63 22.66 2.52
CA SER A 366 -22.02 24.04 2.80
C SER A 366 -23.51 24.16 3.11
N ASN A 367 -24.33 23.34 2.43
CA ASN A 367 -25.78 23.32 2.60
C ASN A 367 -26.21 22.61 3.87
N GLN A 368 -25.58 21.48 4.19
CA GLN A 368 -25.77 20.81 5.47
C GLN A 368 -25.44 21.78 6.62
N GLY A 369 -24.35 22.54 6.51
CA GLY A 369 -23.97 23.56 7.49
C GLY A 369 -24.94 24.74 7.59
N ALA A 370 -25.57 25.14 6.47
CA ALA A 370 -26.59 26.19 6.47
C ALA A 370 -27.88 25.78 7.22
N SER A 371 -28.19 24.48 7.27
CA SER A 371 -29.32 23.95 8.05
C SER A 371 -28.99 23.65 9.52
N MET A 372 -27.80 24.02 10.00
CA MET A 372 -27.29 23.72 11.35
C MET A 372 -27.13 24.99 12.21
N THR A 373 -27.04 24.82 13.53
CA THR A 373 -26.78 25.93 14.45
C THR A 373 -25.32 26.37 14.35
N THR A 374 -25.08 27.63 13.97
CA THR A 374 -23.73 28.16 13.73
C THR A 374 -23.21 29.09 14.82
N LYS A 375 -24.12 29.72 15.60
CA LYS A 375 -23.77 30.71 16.64
C LYS A 375 -22.81 31.79 16.14
N GLY A 376 -23.00 32.25 14.90
CA GLY A 376 -22.17 33.28 14.27
C GLY A 376 -21.15 32.76 13.27
N ALA A 377 -20.73 31.49 13.31
CA ALA A 377 -19.81 30.96 12.30
C ALA A 377 -20.45 30.97 10.88
N PRO A 378 -19.71 31.34 9.81
CA PRO A 378 -20.18 31.15 8.43
C PRO A 378 -20.33 29.66 8.10
N ASN A 379 -21.32 29.29 7.29
CA ASN A 379 -21.50 27.90 6.84
C ASN A 379 -20.37 27.43 5.90
N ASP A 380 -19.85 28.32 5.06
CA ASP A 380 -18.72 28.04 4.16
C ASP A 380 -17.37 28.00 4.90
N LEU A 381 -17.33 28.33 6.21
CA LEU A 381 -16.10 28.30 7.01
C LEU A 381 -15.48 26.91 7.06
N LEU A 382 -16.27 25.84 6.98
CA LEU A 382 -15.77 24.48 7.16
C LEU A 382 -14.75 24.04 6.10
N HIS A 383 -14.85 24.53 4.87
CA HIS A 383 -13.87 24.25 3.81
C HIS A 383 -12.44 24.68 4.18
N ASN A 384 -12.32 25.68 5.06
CA ASN A 384 -11.03 26.20 5.54
C ASN A 384 -10.27 25.21 6.43
N PHE A 385 -10.97 24.23 7.01
CA PHE A 385 -10.33 23.20 7.83
C PHE A 385 -9.60 22.15 6.99
N ASN A 386 -9.88 22.02 5.70
CA ASN A 386 -9.10 21.13 4.82
C ASN A 386 -7.63 21.59 4.74
N PRO A 387 -7.29 22.80 4.23
CA PRO A 387 -5.90 23.24 4.15
C PRO A 387 -5.22 23.34 5.52
N LEU A 388 -5.96 23.67 6.58
CA LEU A 388 -5.44 23.62 7.96
C LEU A 388 -5.01 22.21 8.36
N THR A 389 -5.85 21.22 8.07
CA THR A 389 -5.55 19.80 8.35
C THR A 389 -4.33 19.37 7.57
N LEU A 390 -4.22 19.71 6.28
CA LEU A 390 -3.04 19.43 5.46
C LEU A 390 -1.76 20.05 6.05
N MET A 391 -1.82 21.32 6.50
CA MET A 391 -0.67 22.00 7.11
C MET A 391 -0.19 21.35 8.42
N VAL A 392 -1.12 20.82 9.23
CA VAL A 392 -0.78 20.15 10.50
C VAL A 392 -0.35 18.70 10.27
N PHE A 393 -1.07 17.95 9.44
CA PHE A 393 -0.84 16.53 9.25
C PHE A 393 0.32 16.23 8.30
N ALA A 394 0.64 17.07 7.31
CA ALA A 394 1.78 16.81 6.42
C ALA A 394 3.13 16.72 7.17
N PRO A 395 3.49 17.66 8.07
CA PRO A 395 4.69 17.50 8.90
C PRO A 395 4.63 16.30 9.84
N LEU A 396 3.47 16.01 10.45
CA LEU A 396 3.30 14.83 11.31
C LEU A 396 3.54 13.53 10.52
N MET A 397 3.07 13.48 9.28
CA MET A 397 3.31 12.35 8.39
C MET A 397 4.80 12.17 8.10
N SER A 398 5.52 13.26 7.80
CA SER A 398 6.96 13.21 7.47
C SER A 398 7.88 12.98 8.66
N PHE A 399 7.60 13.57 9.82
CA PHE A 399 8.50 13.55 10.99
C PHE A 399 8.13 12.50 12.04
N VAL A 400 6.89 12.04 12.06
CA VAL A 400 6.40 11.07 13.05
C VAL A 400 5.97 9.79 12.36
N PHE A 401 4.97 9.84 11.48
CA PHE A 401 4.32 8.63 10.95
C PHE A 401 5.26 7.80 10.05
N TYR A 402 5.88 8.37 9.01
CA TYR A 402 6.79 7.62 8.14
C TYR A 402 8.05 7.14 8.87
N PRO A 403 8.72 7.95 9.73
CA PRO A 403 9.83 7.46 10.55
C PRO A 403 9.41 6.34 11.51
N LEU A 404 8.20 6.39 12.08
CA LEU A 404 7.67 5.35 12.96
C LEU A 404 7.38 4.05 12.18
N LEU A 405 6.74 4.16 11.01
CA LEU A 405 6.52 3.01 10.11
C LEU A 405 7.85 2.39 9.67
N ASN A 406 8.85 3.22 9.35
CA ASN A 406 10.19 2.75 9.00
C ASN A 406 10.89 2.10 10.20
N ARG A 407 10.70 2.63 11.42
CA ARG A 407 11.20 2.05 12.68
C ARG A 407 10.56 0.69 12.99
N TYR A 408 9.32 0.47 12.56
CA TYR A 408 8.62 -0.81 12.62
C TYR A 408 8.75 -1.64 11.32
N HIS A 409 9.61 -1.22 10.37
CA HIS A 409 9.84 -1.86 9.07
C HIS A 409 8.57 -2.13 8.22
N ILE A 410 7.51 -1.35 8.43
CA ILE A 410 6.27 -1.46 7.67
C ILE A 410 6.45 -0.72 6.34
N LYS A 411 6.44 -1.46 5.22
CA LYS A 411 6.48 -0.87 3.88
C LYS A 411 5.16 -0.20 3.54
N PHE A 412 5.15 1.13 3.54
CA PHE A 412 3.96 1.93 3.25
C PHE A 412 4.07 2.56 1.86
N GLY A 413 3.83 1.74 0.84
CA GLY A 413 4.01 2.11 -0.56
C GLY A 413 2.87 2.96 -1.14
N PRO A 414 2.98 3.35 -2.42
CA PRO A 414 1.99 4.21 -3.10
C PRO A 414 0.56 3.64 -3.12
N ILE A 415 0.39 2.33 -3.27
CA ILE A 415 -0.94 1.72 -3.39
C ILE A 415 -1.61 1.66 -2.01
N THR A 416 -0.88 1.27 -0.97
CA THR A 416 -1.35 1.28 0.41
C THR A 416 -1.68 2.69 0.88
N ARG A 417 -0.85 3.69 0.54
CA ARG A 417 -1.15 5.12 0.76
C ARG A 417 -2.51 5.47 0.15
N MET A 418 -2.70 5.24 -1.14
CA MET A 418 -3.97 5.55 -1.82
C MET A 418 -5.17 4.83 -1.20
N THR A 419 -5.05 3.54 -0.87
CA THR A 419 -6.12 2.76 -0.23
C THR A 419 -6.51 3.32 1.14
N VAL A 420 -5.55 3.68 1.99
CA VAL A 420 -5.83 4.32 3.29
C VAL A 420 -6.58 5.63 3.08
N GLY A 421 -6.17 6.45 2.11
CA GLY A 421 -6.86 7.70 1.83
C GLY A 421 -8.28 7.51 1.29
N TYR A 422 -8.53 6.47 0.48
CA TYR A 422 -9.89 6.12 0.07
C TYR A 422 -10.76 5.68 1.25
N ILE A 423 -10.21 4.91 2.20
CA ILE A 423 -10.92 4.52 3.42
C ILE A 423 -11.25 5.75 4.27
N CYS A 424 -10.32 6.70 4.45
CA CYS A 424 -10.60 7.95 5.16
C CYS A 424 -11.79 8.71 4.55
N ALA A 425 -11.85 8.82 3.23
CA ALA A 425 -12.97 9.46 2.54
C ALA A 425 -14.29 8.68 2.67
N VAL A 426 -14.27 7.34 2.65
CA VAL A 426 -15.48 6.52 2.93
C VAL A 426 -16.02 6.81 4.33
N VAL A 427 -15.15 6.82 5.34
CA VAL A 427 -15.54 7.13 6.72
C VAL A 427 -16.08 8.56 6.81
N GLY A 428 -15.43 9.53 6.15
CA GLY A 428 -15.89 10.92 6.08
C GLY A 428 -17.31 11.04 5.51
N SER A 429 -17.61 10.33 4.42
CA SER A 429 -18.94 10.29 3.81
C SER A 429 -20.00 9.63 4.70
N VAL A 430 -19.65 8.56 5.42
CA VAL A 430 -20.55 7.92 6.40
C VAL A 430 -20.90 8.90 7.52
N VAL A 431 -19.91 9.61 8.05
CA VAL A 431 -20.14 10.66 9.07
C VAL A 431 -21.04 11.76 8.51
N GLY A 432 -20.80 12.23 7.29
CA GLY A 432 -21.63 13.24 6.61
C GLY A 432 -23.09 12.80 6.46
N ALA A 433 -23.32 11.53 6.12
CA ALA A 433 -24.66 10.94 6.02
C ALA A 433 -25.37 10.87 7.38
N ILE A 434 -24.66 10.48 8.45
CA ILE A 434 -25.19 10.42 9.82
C ILE A 434 -25.58 11.82 10.31
N ILE A 435 -24.73 12.82 10.05
CA ILE A 435 -25.03 14.22 10.39
C ILE A 435 -26.27 14.68 9.63
N GLN A 436 -26.36 14.39 8.32
CA GLN A 436 -27.53 14.80 7.52
C GLN A 436 -28.83 14.19 8.06
N TRP A 437 -28.81 12.90 8.41
CA TRP A 437 -29.95 12.23 9.02
C TRP A 437 -30.35 12.89 10.34
N ARG A 438 -29.37 13.25 11.17
CA ARG A 438 -29.62 13.93 12.45
C ARG A 438 -30.20 15.32 12.25
N VAL A 439 -29.71 16.07 11.25
CA VAL A 439 -30.25 17.39 10.86
C VAL A 439 -31.72 17.25 10.47
N TYR A 440 -32.09 16.29 9.61
CA TYR A 440 -33.49 16.07 9.25
C TYR A 440 -34.37 15.66 10.43
N LYS A 441 -33.87 14.84 11.34
CA LYS A 441 -34.66 14.39 12.51
C LYS A 441 -34.93 15.53 13.51
N THR A 442 -34.06 16.53 13.57
CA THR A 442 -34.11 17.59 14.59
C THR A 442 -34.50 18.95 14.04
N SER A 443 -34.57 19.10 12.72
CA SER A 443 -35.05 20.32 12.07
C SER A 443 -36.55 20.52 12.33
N PRO A 444 -37.00 21.77 12.57
CA PRO A 444 -38.42 22.09 12.69
C PRO A 444 -39.25 21.68 11.45
N CYS A 445 -38.63 21.68 10.27
CA CYS A 445 -39.25 21.31 9.00
C CYS A 445 -39.00 19.84 8.59
N GLY A 446 -38.46 19.02 9.49
CA GLY A 446 -38.15 17.61 9.23
C GLY A 446 -37.22 17.42 8.03
N TYR A 447 -37.68 16.64 7.05
CA TYR A 447 -36.92 16.32 5.83
C TYR A 447 -36.91 17.42 4.76
N GLN A 448 -37.43 18.63 5.06
CA GLN A 448 -37.36 19.83 4.22
C GLN A 448 -36.46 20.90 4.89
N ALA A 449 -35.31 20.50 5.40
CA ALA A 449 -34.43 21.34 6.19
C ALA A 449 -33.69 22.43 5.39
N SER A 450 -33.58 22.30 4.07
CA SER A 450 -32.80 23.21 3.22
C SER A 450 -33.52 24.53 2.91
N THR A 451 -34.86 24.54 3.01
CA THR A 451 -35.71 25.72 2.76
C THR A 451 -36.45 26.18 4.02
N CYS A 452 -36.05 25.67 5.19
CA CYS A 452 -36.68 25.98 6.46
C CYS A 452 -36.18 27.32 7.00
N ASP A 453 -37.08 28.16 7.49
CA ASP A 453 -36.70 29.41 8.18
C ASP A 453 -35.97 29.14 9.51
N GLY A 454 -36.17 27.96 10.11
CA GLY A 454 -35.50 27.50 11.32
C GLY A 454 -34.39 26.48 11.04
N VAL A 455 -33.30 26.55 11.80
CA VAL A 455 -32.18 25.59 11.70
C VAL A 455 -32.32 24.45 12.71
N SER A 456 -31.66 23.33 12.41
CA SER A 456 -31.49 22.23 13.36
C SER A 456 -30.63 22.67 14.56
N PRO A 457 -30.92 22.21 15.80
CA PRO A 457 -30.10 22.48 16.98
C PRO A 457 -28.72 21.79 16.95
N VAL A 458 -28.44 20.95 15.95
CA VAL A 458 -27.13 20.33 15.76
C VAL A 458 -26.11 21.42 15.43
N SER A 459 -25.00 21.43 16.16
CA SER A 459 -23.90 22.39 15.96
C SER A 459 -23.14 22.11 14.67
N ILE A 460 -22.85 23.16 13.88
CA ILE A 460 -22.06 23.08 12.64
C ILE A 460 -20.70 22.38 12.81
N TRP A 461 -20.10 22.49 14.01
CA TRP A 461 -18.80 21.89 14.32
C TRP A 461 -18.78 20.35 14.27
N TRP A 462 -19.94 19.70 14.25
CA TRP A 462 -20.03 18.26 14.02
C TRP A 462 -19.56 17.83 12.62
N GLN A 463 -19.46 18.75 11.66
CA GLN A 463 -18.96 18.46 10.31
C GLN A 463 -17.42 18.41 10.23
N LEU A 464 -16.69 18.82 11.28
CA LEU A 464 -15.23 18.81 11.29
C LEU A 464 -14.61 17.44 10.95
N PRO A 465 -15.06 16.31 11.51
CA PRO A 465 -14.49 15.00 11.17
C PRO A 465 -14.63 14.66 9.69
N THR A 466 -15.74 15.03 9.03
CA THR A 466 -15.94 14.80 7.60
C THR A 466 -14.89 15.54 6.77
N VAL A 467 -14.64 16.81 7.07
CA VAL A 467 -13.63 17.63 6.35
C VAL A 467 -12.21 17.17 6.65
N MET A 468 -11.89 16.88 7.92
CA MET A 468 -10.55 16.46 8.32
C MET A 468 -10.18 15.09 7.73
N LEU A 469 -11.12 14.14 7.72
CA LEU A 469 -10.90 12.83 7.10
C LEU A 469 -10.73 12.92 5.58
N GLY A 470 -11.49 13.80 4.92
CA GLY A 470 -11.30 14.14 3.51
C GLY A 470 -9.89 14.65 3.23
N ALA A 471 -9.45 15.65 3.99
CA ALA A 471 -8.11 16.25 3.87
C ALA A 471 -6.97 15.25 4.16
N ILE A 472 -7.10 14.40 5.19
CA ILE A 472 -6.12 13.33 5.46
C ILE A 472 -6.10 12.34 4.29
N GLY A 473 -7.27 11.98 3.75
CA GLY A 473 -7.38 11.13 2.57
C GLY A 473 -6.75 11.76 1.32
N GLU A 474 -6.88 13.07 1.16
CA GLU A 474 -6.26 13.85 0.09
C GLU A 474 -4.73 13.78 0.20
N LEU A 475 -4.19 13.96 1.40
CA LEU A 475 -2.75 13.86 1.65
C LEU A 475 -2.19 12.50 1.24
N PHE A 476 -2.93 11.42 1.49
CA PHE A 476 -2.52 10.07 1.12
C PHE A 476 -2.68 9.76 -0.37
N THR A 477 -3.71 10.31 -1.03
CA THR A 477 -4.06 9.95 -2.40
C THR A 477 -3.50 10.94 -3.42
N ALA A 478 -3.76 12.23 -3.24
CA ALA A 478 -3.41 13.27 -4.21
C ALA A 478 -1.89 13.47 -4.28
N VAL A 479 -1.19 13.52 -3.14
CA VAL A 479 0.29 13.64 -3.11
C VAL A 479 0.93 12.46 -3.83
N THR A 480 0.48 11.24 -3.52
CA THR A 480 0.95 10.01 -4.17
C THR A 480 0.66 10.03 -5.68
N ALA A 481 -0.50 10.52 -6.10
CA ALA A 481 -0.84 10.65 -7.52
C ALA A 481 0.07 11.64 -8.24
N TYR A 482 0.41 12.78 -7.62
CA TYR A 482 1.37 13.74 -8.18
C TYR A 482 2.79 13.17 -8.26
N GLU A 483 3.25 12.47 -7.22
CA GLU A 483 4.55 11.76 -7.22
C GLU A 483 4.63 10.78 -8.40
N MET A 484 3.59 9.97 -8.60
CA MET A 484 3.51 9.00 -9.69
C MET A 484 3.40 9.67 -11.07
N ALA A 485 2.64 10.77 -11.18
CA ALA A 485 2.50 11.54 -12.41
C ALA A 485 3.83 12.14 -12.85
N TYR A 486 4.61 12.67 -11.91
CA TYR A 486 5.91 13.26 -12.20
C TYR A 486 6.98 12.20 -12.51
N ALA A 487 7.10 11.18 -11.67
CA ALA A 487 8.16 10.15 -11.79
C ALA A 487 8.02 9.30 -13.06
N ARG A 488 6.81 9.13 -13.58
CA ARG A 488 6.53 8.30 -14.77
C ARG A 488 6.37 9.11 -16.06
N ALA A 489 6.43 10.44 -15.99
CA ALA A 489 6.30 11.31 -17.15
C ALA A 489 7.64 11.47 -17.91
N PRO A 490 7.63 11.40 -19.25
CA PRO A 490 8.77 11.78 -20.09
C PRO A 490 9.14 13.26 -19.89
N GLU A 491 10.42 13.60 -20.08
CA GLU A 491 10.94 14.96 -19.82
C GLU A 491 10.16 16.06 -20.55
N GLY A 492 9.82 15.88 -21.83
CA GLY A 492 9.06 16.83 -22.64
C GLY A 492 7.52 16.82 -22.44
N MET A 493 7.00 16.00 -21.51
CA MET A 493 5.56 15.84 -21.27
C MET A 493 5.12 16.00 -19.81
N LYS A 494 6.03 16.38 -18.91
CA LYS A 494 5.75 16.51 -17.46
C LYS A 494 4.54 17.39 -17.16
N SER A 495 4.42 18.58 -17.77
CA SER A 495 3.27 19.49 -17.56
C SER A 495 1.95 18.88 -18.03
N THR A 496 1.98 18.06 -19.08
CA THR A 496 0.78 17.41 -19.63
C THR A 496 0.32 16.26 -18.74
N VAL A 497 1.22 15.41 -18.27
CA VAL A 497 0.85 14.29 -17.38
C VAL A 497 0.30 14.81 -16.05
N VAL A 498 0.87 15.90 -15.52
CA VAL A 498 0.30 16.62 -14.36
C VAL A 498 -1.09 17.17 -14.68
N ALA A 499 -1.29 17.77 -15.86
CA ALA A 499 -2.61 18.25 -16.29
C ALA A 499 -3.64 17.12 -16.44
N ILE A 500 -3.23 15.92 -16.86
CA ILE A 500 -4.10 14.73 -16.92
C ILE A 500 -4.49 14.27 -15.51
N ASN A 501 -3.55 14.28 -14.55
CA ASN A 501 -3.87 13.99 -13.15
C ASN A 501 -4.86 15.02 -12.57
N LEU A 502 -4.64 16.31 -12.85
CA LEU A 502 -5.55 17.39 -12.46
C LEU A 502 -6.96 17.20 -13.06
N ALA A 503 -7.06 16.73 -14.30
CA ALA A 503 -8.32 16.47 -14.98
C ALA A 503 -9.19 15.40 -14.29
N MET A 504 -8.65 14.60 -13.37
CA MET A 504 -9.47 13.69 -12.56
C MET A 504 -10.43 14.42 -11.63
N GLN A 505 -10.09 15.63 -11.16
CA GLN A 505 -11.03 16.50 -10.43
C GLN A 505 -12.15 17.01 -11.35
N ALA A 506 -11.83 17.27 -12.62
CA ALA A 506 -12.87 17.62 -13.59
C ALA A 506 -13.81 16.43 -13.85
N LEU A 507 -13.28 15.21 -14.03
CA LEU A 507 -14.11 14.02 -14.18
C LEU A 507 -15.00 13.79 -12.96
N SER A 508 -14.48 13.99 -11.75
CA SER A 508 -15.29 13.97 -10.53
C SER A 508 -16.42 15.01 -10.56
N SER A 509 -16.11 16.24 -10.99
CA SER A 509 -17.11 17.31 -11.10
C SER A 509 -18.18 16.99 -12.14
N ALA A 510 -17.82 16.33 -13.24
CA ALA A 510 -18.76 15.87 -14.26
C ALA A 510 -19.67 14.74 -13.73
N LEU A 511 -19.12 13.80 -12.95
CA LEU A 511 -19.91 12.76 -12.27
C LEU A 511 -20.88 13.37 -11.25
N ALA A 512 -20.41 14.32 -10.45
CA ALA A 512 -21.24 15.07 -9.51
C ALA A 512 -22.37 15.83 -10.23
N GLN A 513 -22.11 16.39 -11.41
CA GLN A 513 -23.09 17.10 -12.23
C GLN A 513 -24.27 16.19 -12.61
N ILE A 514 -24.02 14.91 -12.92
CA ILE A 514 -25.05 13.91 -13.23
C ILE A 514 -25.97 13.66 -12.01
N LEU A 515 -25.43 13.78 -10.80
CA LEU A 515 -26.14 13.50 -9.55
C LEU A 515 -26.99 14.67 -9.03
N ILE A 516 -26.88 15.86 -9.62
CA ILE A 516 -27.60 17.08 -9.18
C ILE A 516 -29.12 16.91 -9.04
N PRO A 517 -29.84 16.21 -9.94
CA PRO A 517 -31.28 16.01 -9.79
C PRO A 517 -31.65 15.34 -8.45
N SER A 518 -30.72 14.58 -7.87
CA SER A 518 -30.85 13.90 -6.58
C SER A 518 -30.43 14.76 -5.39
N ILE A 519 -29.76 15.91 -5.61
CA ILE A 519 -29.33 16.86 -4.57
C ILE A 519 -30.49 17.82 -4.25
N LYS A 520 -31.50 17.29 -3.57
CA LYS A 520 -32.64 18.04 -3.02
C LYS A 520 -33.22 17.30 -1.83
N ASP A 521 -33.92 18.01 -0.96
CA ASP A 521 -34.72 17.41 0.10
C ASP A 521 -35.82 16.49 -0.49
N PRO A 522 -36.06 15.29 0.07
CA PRO A 522 -35.50 14.68 1.30
C PRO A 522 -34.24 13.81 1.08
N ASN A 523 -33.62 13.87 -0.11
CA ASN A 523 -32.64 12.89 -0.58
C ASN A 523 -31.19 13.23 -0.20
N LEU A 524 -30.92 14.27 0.60
CA LEU A 524 -29.54 14.71 0.87
C LEU A 524 -28.71 13.68 1.67
N ILE A 525 -29.33 12.74 2.38
CA ILE A 525 -28.58 11.62 3.00
C ILE A 525 -27.89 10.79 1.91
N TRP A 526 -28.58 10.54 0.80
CA TRP A 526 -28.02 9.75 -0.32
C TRP A 526 -26.94 10.48 -1.08
N ALA A 527 -26.91 11.82 -1.04
CA ALA A 527 -25.80 12.61 -1.57
C ALA A 527 -24.46 12.35 -0.82
N TRP A 528 -24.52 11.76 0.37
CA TRP A 528 -23.35 11.28 1.12
C TRP A 528 -23.18 9.76 1.02
N ALA A 529 -24.26 9.02 1.24
CA ALA A 529 -24.20 7.56 1.34
C ALA A 529 -23.86 6.87 0.00
N ALA A 530 -24.46 7.30 -1.12
CA ALA A 530 -24.26 6.63 -2.40
C ALA A 530 -22.81 6.75 -2.93
N PRO A 531 -22.18 7.94 -2.93
CA PRO A 531 -20.75 8.06 -3.23
C PRO A 531 -19.86 7.27 -2.27
N GLY A 532 -20.21 7.19 -0.98
CA GLY A 532 -19.47 6.44 0.03
C GLY A 532 -19.46 4.94 -0.26
N ILE A 533 -20.62 4.38 -0.62
CA ILE A 533 -20.75 2.98 -1.03
C ILE A 533 -19.96 2.72 -2.32
N ALA A 534 -20.07 3.61 -3.30
CA ALA A 534 -19.34 3.49 -4.56
C ALA A 534 -17.82 3.50 -4.34
N LEU A 535 -17.32 4.40 -3.48
CA LEU A 535 -15.91 4.47 -3.14
C LEU A 535 -15.46 3.26 -2.32
N PHE A 536 -16.29 2.72 -1.43
CA PHE A 536 -15.97 1.48 -0.71
C PHE A 536 -15.77 0.30 -1.66
N VAL A 537 -16.70 0.10 -2.59
CA VAL A 537 -16.59 -0.93 -3.63
C VAL A 537 -15.35 -0.68 -4.50
N GLN A 538 -15.13 0.57 -4.92
CA GLN A 538 -13.93 0.93 -5.67
C GLN A 538 -12.65 0.60 -4.89
N THR A 539 -12.61 0.86 -3.59
CA THR A 539 -11.45 0.62 -2.73
C THR A 539 -11.09 -0.86 -2.69
N ILE A 540 -12.09 -1.74 -2.59
CA ILE A 540 -11.89 -3.19 -2.67
C ILE A 540 -11.33 -3.58 -4.03
N ILE A 541 -11.93 -3.10 -5.12
CA ILE A 541 -11.47 -3.38 -6.50
C ILE A 541 -10.04 -2.88 -6.71
N PHE A 542 -9.75 -1.66 -6.27
CA PHE A 542 -8.44 -1.01 -6.39
C PHE A 542 -7.39 -1.82 -5.65
N TRP A 543 -7.67 -2.22 -4.41
CA TRP A 543 -6.77 -3.05 -3.61
C TRP A 543 -6.52 -4.41 -4.28
N VAL A 544 -7.57 -5.17 -4.61
CA VAL A 544 -7.45 -6.49 -5.25
C VAL A 544 -6.62 -6.40 -6.54
N ARG A 545 -6.83 -5.36 -7.34
CA ARG A 545 -6.17 -5.18 -8.63
C ARG A 545 -4.72 -4.69 -8.53
N HIS A 546 -4.39 -3.85 -7.55
CA HIS A 546 -3.11 -3.12 -7.54
C HIS A 546 -2.17 -3.47 -6.37
N HIS A 547 -2.61 -4.16 -5.31
CA HIS A 547 -1.75 -4.46 -4.15
C HIS A 547 -0.51 -5.29 -4.51
N HIS A 548 -0.58 -6.11 -5.55
CA HIS A 548 0.55 -6.88 -6.06
C HIS A 548 1.68 -6.01 -6.65
N SER A 549 1.34 -4.82 -7.17
CA SER A 549 2.30 -3.89 -7.80
C SER A 549 3.19 -3.19 -6.78
N GLU A 550 2.88 -3.30 -5.49
CA GLU A 550 3.60 -2.63 -4.39
C GLU A 550 4.87 -3.38 -3.97
N LYS A 551 5.03 -4.64 -4.40
CA LYS A 551 6.18 -5.50 -4.08
C LYS A 551 7.34 -5.39 -5.09
N MET A 552 7.23 -4.54 -6.11
CA MET A 552 8.25 -4.37 -7.14
C MET A 552 9.17 -3.16 -6.84
N PRO A 553 10.50 -3.29 -6.94
CA PRO A 553 11.42 -2.15 -6.88
C PRO A 553 11.06 -1.09 -7.94
N SER A 554 11.30 0.19 -7.60
CA SER A 554 11.03 1.40 -8.40
C SER A 554 11.53 1.38 -9.85
N ASP A 555 12.42 0.44 -10.16
CA ASP A 555 13.22 0.40 -11.38
C ASP A 555 12.56 -0.48 -12.46
N VAL A 556 11.48 -1.19 -12.09
CA VAL A 556 10.74 -2.10 -12.96
C VAL A 556 9.41 -1.44 -13.34
N GLY A 557 9.27 -1.07 -14.61
CA GLY A 557 8.06 -0.44 -15.15
C GLY A 557 6.77 -1.19 -14.79
N CYS A 558 5.68 -0.44 -14.64
CA CYS A 558 4.36 -0.96 -14.26
C CYS A 558 3.95 -2.13 -15.17
N PRO A 559 3.49 -3.27 -14.61
CA PRO A 559 2.92 -4.36 -15.42
C PRO A 559 1.70 -3.83 -16.18
N THR A 560 1.66 -4.09 -17.49
CA THR A 560 0.49 -3.80 -18.30
C THR A 560 -0.71 -4.63 -17.84
N VAL A 561 -1.86 -3.97 -17.74
CA VAL A 561 -3.18 -4.58 -17.49
C VAL A 561 -3.40 -5.78 -18.43
N PRO A 562 -3.87 -6.94 -17.94
CA PRO A 562 -4.21 -8.06 -18.81
C PRO A 562 -5.36 -7.66 -19.77
N PRO A 563 -5.23 -7.88 -21.09
CA PRO A 563 -6.30 -7.57 -22.05
C PRO A 563 -7.32 -8.71 -22.10
N GLY A 564 -8.62 -8.42 -21.89
CA GLY A 564 -9.66 -9.39 -22.22
C GLY A 564 -11.03 -9.37 -21.52
N VAL A 565 -11.44 -8.36 -20.75
CA VAL A 565 -12.75 -8.43 -20.04
C VAL A 565 -13.75 -7.42 -20.61
N SER A 566 -14.38 -7.75 -21.75
CA SER A 566 -15.60 -7.08 -22.22
C SER A 566 -16.88 -7.88 -21.95
N THR A 567 -16.74 -9.07 -21.36
CA THR A 567 -17.86 -9.96 -21.03
C THR A 567 -17.58 -10.61 -19.68
N TRP A 568 -18.43 -10.32 -18.70
CA TRP A 568 -18.35 -10.95 -17.38
C TRP A 568 -19.20 -12.21 -17.39
N VAL A 569 -18.57 -13.36 -17.16
CA VAL A 569 -19.25 -14.63 -16.90
C VAL A 569 -18.96 -14.98 -15.46
N PHE A 570 -19.94 -14.76 -14.59
CA PHE A 570 -19.88 -15.30 -13.24
C PHE A 570 -20.25 -16.78 -13.30
N ARG A 571 -19.32 -17.65 -12.87
CA ARG A 571 -19.61 -19.05 -12.58
C ARG A 571 -19.49 -19.26 -11.09
N ALA A 572 -20.62 -19.47 -10.44
CA ALA A 572 -20.69 -20.05 -9.10
C ALA A 572 -21.76 -21.16 -9.17
N ASN A 573 -21.39 -22.37 -8.76
CA ASN A 573 -22.28 -23.54 -8.58
C ASN A 573 -23.35 -23.73 -9.67
N GLY A 574 -22.92 -23.95 -10.92
CA GLY A 574 -23.80 -24.42 -12.00
C GLY A 574 -24.71 -23.37 -12.65
N PHE A 575 -24.75 -22.12 -12.19
CA PHE A 575 -25.48 -21.04 -12.86
C PHE A 575 -24.55 -20.14 -13.67
N ILE A 576 -24.94 -19.84 -14.91
CA ILE A 576 -24.25 -18.92 -15.82
C ILE A 576 -25.07 -17.63 -15.90
N ILE A 577 -24.58 -16.56 -15.30
CA ILE A 577 -25.13 -15.21 -15.51
C ILE A 577 -24.15 -14.45 -16.41
N ARG A 578 -24.64 -13.99 -17.58
CA ARG A 578 -23.87 -13.20 -18.55
C ARG A 578 -24.26 -11.74 -18.43
N PHE A 579 -23.30 -10.88 -18.10
CA PHE A 579 -23.48 -9.41 -18.16
C PHE A 579 -22.76 -8.85 -19.38
N ASN A 580 -23.52 -8.19 -20.28
CA ASN A 580 -23.00 -7.50 -21.46
C ASN A 580 -23.21 -5.98 -21.31
N MET A 581 -22.12 -5.23 -21.17
CA MET A 581 -22.15 -3.78 -20.94
C MET A 581 -22.61 -2.99 -22.19
N HIS A 582 -22.56 -3.60 -23.37
CA HIS A 582 -23.03 -2.98 -24.62
C HIS A 582 -24.56 -2.87 -24.69
N ASP A 583 -25.30 -3.83 -24.11
CA ASP A 583 -26.77 -3.79 -24.03
C ASP A 583 -27.27 -2.84 -22.92
N ALA A 584 -26.51 -2.70 -21.82
CA ALA A 584 -26.84 -1.81 -20.73
C ALA A 584 -26.78 -0.33 -21.16
N VAL A 585 -25.81 0.05 -22.00
CA VAL A 585 -25.66 1.41 -22.52
C VAL A 585 -26.72 1.72 -23.60
N GLN A 586 -27.09 0.76 -24.45
CA GLN A 586 -28.17 0.97 -25.43
C GLN A 586 -29.56 1.05 -24.79
N ARG A 587 -29.87 0.25 -23.76
CA ARG A 587 -31.18 0.28 -23.07
C ARG A 587 -31.36 1.47 -22.14
N PHE A 588 -30.28 2.05 -21.60
CA PHE A 588 -30.33 3.31 -20.86
C PHE A 588 -30.70 4.52 -21.73
N SER A 589 -30.49 4.42 -23.05
CA SER A 589 -30.81 5.53 -23.97
C SER A 589 -32.29 5.58 -24.38
N THR A 590 -33.07 4.52 -24.16
CA THR A 590 -34.42 4.37 -24.74
C THR A 590 -35.59 4.40 -23.77
N ASN A 591 -35.39 4.42 -22.43
CA ASN A 591 -36.50 4.60 -21.49
C ASN A 591 -36.08 5.29 -20.17
N PRO A 592 -36.39 6.59 -19.97
CA PRO A 592 -35.95 7.34 -18.79
C PRO A 592 -36.83 7.18 -17.52
N LEU A 593 -37.93 6.42 -17.57
CA LEU A 593 -38.90 6.33 -16.47
C LEU A 593 -39.40 4.89 -16.29
N GLY A 594 -38.83 4.16 -15.34
CA GLY A 594 -39.27 2.82 -14.96
C GLY A 594 -38.34 2.14 -13.97
N MET A 595 -38.43 2.53 -12.69
CA MET A 595 -37.63 1.93 -11.60
C MET A 595 -38.33 0.70 -11.00
N GLU A 596 -38.82 -0.22 -11.82
CA GLU A 596 -39.38 -1.51 -11.38
C GLU A 596 -38.99 -2.62 -12.36
N SER A 597 -37.72 -3.04 -12.38
CA SER A 597 -37.27 -4.37 -12.86
C SER A 597 -35.73 -4.45 -12.98
N ILE A 598 -35.03 -4.55 -11.85
CA ILE A 598 -33.68 -5.15 -11.80
C ILE A 598 -33.70 -6.24 -10.72
N LEU A 599 -34.46 -7.30 -10.99
CA LEU A 599 -34.39 -8.60 -10.31
C LEU A 599 -35.33 -9.56 -11.05
N VAL A 600 -34.80 -10.26 -12.06
CA VAL A 600 -35.46 -11.44 -12.62
C VAL A 600 -34.60 -12.64 -12.25
N VAL A 601 -34.93 -13.25 -11.11
CA VAL A 601 -34.58 -14.63 -10.79
C VAL A 601 -35.57 -15.50 -11.56
N SER A 602 -35.13 -16.33 -12.50
CA SER A 602 -36.02 -17.33 -13.09
C SER A 602 -36.35 -18.39 -12.03
N ARG A 603 -37.57 -18.33 -11.50
CA ARG A 603 -38.19 -19.39 -10.69
C ARG A 603 -38.39 -20.64 -11.55
N ALA A 604 -37.83 -21.77 -11.12
CA ALA A 604 -38.40 -23.08 -11.39
C ALA A 604 -38.90 -23.66 -10.05
N GLY A 605 -40.12 -24.16 -10.08
CA GLY A 605 -41.02 -24.54 -8.96
C GLY A 605 -40.40 -25.07 -7.67
N ILE A 606 -40.96 -24.61 -6.55
CA ILE A 606 -41.63 -25.44 -5.52
C ILE A 606 -42.51 -24.48 -4.69
N ASP A 607 -43.79 -24.85 -4.59
CA ASP A 607 -44.82 -24.15 -3.83
C ASP A 607 -44.70 -24.40 -2.32
N SER A 608 -44.79 -23.33 -1.52
CA SER A 608 -45.72 -23.18 -0.37
C SER A 608 -45.19 -22.18 0.68
N PRO A 609 -46.08 -21.45 1.40
CA PRO A 609 -45.70 -20.30 2.21
C PRO A 609 -45.54 -20.66 3.69
N GLY A 610 -44.45 -20.21 4.31
CA GLY A 610 -44.22 -20.32 5.75
C GLY A 610 -43.53 -19.09 6.32
N GLN A 611 -44.30 -18.24 7.00
CA GLN A 611 -43.80 -17.19 7.89
C GLN A 611 -42.85 -17.78 8.94
N PHE A 612 -41.71 -17.15 9.22
CA PHE A 612 -41.09 -17.28 10.53
C PHE A 612 -40.45 -15.98 11.02
N LEU A 613 -40.90 -15.61 12.21
CA LEU A 613 -40.54 -14.47 13.05
C LEU A 613 -39.10 -14.59 13.57
N LEU A 614 -38.31 -13.53 13.46
CA LEU A 614 -37.08 -13.36 14.25
C LEU A 614 -37.40 -12.52 15.50
N GLN A 615 -37.79 -13.20 16.56
CA GLN A 615 -37.80 -12.67 17.93
C GLN A 615 -36.42 -12.86 18.58
N LYS A 616 -35.99 -11.81 19.30
CA LYS A 616 -35.13 -11.78 20.49
C LYS A 616 -34.24 -13.01 20.78
N HIS A 617 -32.94 -12.84 20.64
CA HIS A 617 -31.95 -12.87 21.74
C HIS A 617 -30.55 -12.91 21.12
N PHE A 618 -29.71 -11.90 21.41
CA PHE A 618 -28.26 -12.00 21.61
C PHE A 618 -27.71 -10.58 21.81
N GLN A 619 -27.62 -10.19 23.07
CA GLN A 619 -26.69 -9.16 23.55
C GLN A 619 -25.48 -9.93 24.10
N PRO A 620 -24.24 -9.52 23.75
CA PRO A 620 -23.15 -9.58 24.70
C PRO A 620 -22.73 -8.16 25.04
N GLU A 621 -22.82 -7.84 26.33
CA GLU A 621 -22.26 -6.63 26.92
C GLU A 621 -20.74 -6.60 26.69
N PHE A 622 -20.26 -5.66 25.86
CA PHE A 622 -18.84 -5.31 25.81
C PHE A 622 -18.60 -4.14 26.77
N ASN A 623 -18.11 -4.45 27.96
CA ASN A 623 -17.45 -3.47 28.82
C ASN A 623 -16.15 -3.04 28.12
N MET A 624 -16.14 -1.85 27.52
CA MET A 624 -14.93 -1.21 26.98
C MET A 624 -14.22 -0.47 28.11
N THR A 625 -13.18 -1.09 28.66
CA THR A 625 -12.08 -0.32 29.25
C THR A 625 -11.19 0.19 28.11
N VAL A 626 -10.92 1.48 28.12
CA VAL A 626 -10.21 2.21 27.06
C VAL A 626 -8.77 1.70 26.93
N MET A 627 -8.47 1.03 25.82
CA MET A 627 -7.12 0.94 25.25
C MET A 627 -7.21 1.25 23.76
N THR A 628 -6.44 2.25 23.31
CA THR A 628 -6.29 2.64 21.91
C THR A 628 -5.74 1.47 21.07
N PRO A 629 -6.40 1.01 20.00
CA PRO A 629 -5.87 -0.04 19.15
C PRO A 629 -4.87 0.54 18.14
N SER A 630 -3.73 -0.14 17.94
CA SER A 630 -2.75 0.19 16.90
C SER A 630 -3.27 -0.19 15.50
N LEU A 631 -2.77 0.49 14.46
CA LEU A 631 -3.09 0.22 13.03
C LEU A 631 -2.79 -1.22 12.60
N THR A 632 -1.78 -1.87 13.20
CA THR A 632 -1.47 -3.29 13.01
C THR A 632 -2.58 -4.20 13.54
N GLY A 633 -3.13 -3.90 14.72
CA GLY A 633 -4.26 -4.67 15.28
C GLY A 633 -5.53 -4.59 14.44
N LEU A 634 -5.78 -3.45 13.76
CA LEU A 634 -6.92 -3.30 12.84
C LEU A 634 -6.72 -4.03 11.50
N ALA A 635 -5.50 -4.06 10.96
CA ALA A 635 -5.17 -4.80 9.75
C ALA A 635 -5.17 -6.32 9.99
N GLU A 636 -4.64 -6.77 11.13
CA GLU A 636 -4.73 -8.15 11.59
C GLU A 636 -6.19 -8.55 11.81
N ALA A 637 -6.98 -7.77 12.55
CA ALA A 637 -8.41 -8.03 12.74
C ALA A 637 -9.20 -8.08 11.43
N ALA A 638 -8.86 -7.25 10.43
CA ALA A 638 -9.50 -7.28 9.11
C ALA A 638 -9.10 -8.51 8.29
N SER A 639 -7.82 -8.90 8.30
CA SER A 639 -7.36 -10.15 7.66
C SER A 639 -7.97 -11.38 8.34
N GLN A 640 -8.05 -11.37 9.67
CA GLN A 640 -8.69 -12.40 10.48
C GLN A 640 -10.18 -12.51 10.17
N ALA A 641 -10.90 -11.39 10.10
CA ALA A 641 -12.31 -11.34 9.76
C ALA A 641 -12.55 -11.84 8.33
N ALA A 642 -11.67 -11.53 7.38
CA ALA A 642 -11.75 -12.03 6.01
C ALA A 642 -11.51 -13.55 5.93
N THR A 643 -10.48 -14.08 6.60
CA THR A 643 -10.21 -15.53 6.66
C THR A 643 -11.30 -16.29 7.40
N ALA A 644 -11.81 -15.73 8.51
CA ALA A 644 -12.93 -16.30 9.25
C ALA A 644 -14.25 -16.24 8.46
N LEU A 645 -14.45 -15.21 7.62
CA LEU A 645 -15.60 -15.11 6.71
C LEU A 645 -15.50 -16.12 5.57
N VAL A 646 -14.33 -16.31 4.95
CA VAL A 646 -14.09 -17.36 3.94
C VAL A 646 -14.33 -18.74 4.55
N ALA A 647 -13.76 -19.03 5.72
CA ALA A 647 -13.97 -20.30 6.42
C ALA A 647 -15.44 -20.50 6.87
N LYS A 648 -16.17 -19.42 7.20
CA LYS A 648 -17.62 -19.48 7.48
C LYS A 648 -18.46 -19.65 6.23
N LEU A 649 -18.03 -19.12 5.08
CA LEU A 649 -18.70 -19.33 3.79
C LEU A 649 -18.49 -20.76 3.29
N GLU A 650 -17.32 -21.35 3.55
CA GLU A 650 -17.00 -22.76 3.29
C GLU A 650 -17.74 -23.72 4.24
N LYS A 651 -17.76 -23.44 5.56
CA LYS A 651 -18.54 -24.22 6.55
C LYS A 651 -20.06 -24.01 6.46
N GLY A 652 -20.51 -22.90 5.88
CA GLY A 652 -21.90 -22.44 5.83
C GLY A 652 -22.81 -23.17 4.84
N GLY A 653 -22.36 -24.25 4.21
CA GLY A 653 -23.24 -25.14 3.43
C GLY A 653 -23.47 -24.73 1.97
N TYR A 654 -22.56 -23.97 1.34
CA TYR A 654 -22.66 -23.65 -0.10
C TYR A 654 -21.97 -24.65 -1.03
N SER A 655 -21.22 -25.62 -0.51
CA SER A 655 -20.83 -26.83 -1.27
C SER A 655 -21.90 -27.89 -1.05
N ALA A 656 -22.56 -28.36 -2.12
CA ALA A 656 -23.41 -29.55 -2.02
C ALA A 656 -22.59 -30.69 -1.37
N PRO A 657 -23.17 -31.56 -0.52
CA PRO A 657 -22.46 -32.63 0.18
C PRO A 657 -21.58 -33.52 -0.71
N SER A 658 -21.90 -33.61 -2.01
CA SER A 658 -21.09 -34.29 -3.02
C SER A 658 -19.70 -33.67 -3.22
N PHE A 659 -19.57 -32.34 -3.22
CA PHE A 659 -18.29 -31.65 -3.42
C PHE A 659 -17.34 -31.76 -2.20
N ALA A 660 -17.90 -31.91 -0.99
CA ALA A 660 -17.11 -32.13 0.21
C ALA A 660 -16.52 -33.56 0.25
N GLN A 661 -17.24 -34.55 -0.29
CA GLN A 661 -16.72 -35.92 -0.48
C GLN A 661 -15.62 -35.97 -1.54
N ASP A 662 -15.80 -35.29 -2.68
CA ASP A 662 -14.80 -35.23 -3.74
C ASP A 662 -13.50 -34.56 -3.25
N GLY A 663 -13.59 -33.47 -2.48
CA GLY A 663 -12.41 -32.82 -1.90
C GLY A 663 -11.59 -33.73 -0.97
N LEU A 664 -12.25 -34.49 -0.08
CA LEU A 664 -11.59 -35.48 0.80
C LEU A 664 -10.87 -36.59 0.03
N ALA A 665 -11.39 -36.99 -1.14
CA ALA A 665 -10.77 -37.99 -2.00
C ALA A 665 -9.53 -37.43 -2.75
N ASP A 666 -9.53 -36.13 -3.08
CA ASP A 666 -8.47 -35.48 -3.85
C ASP A 666 -7.32 -34.92 -3.01
N TYR A 667 -7.53 -34.53 -1.73
CA TYR A 667 -6.48 -33.99 -0.85
C TYR A 667 -5.16 -34.79 -0.79
N PRO A 668 -5.15 -36.14 -0.78
CA PRO A 668 -3.91 -36.91 -0.80
C PRO A 668 -3.06 -36.74 -2.08
N LYS A 669 -3.63 -36.16 -3.15
CA LYS A 669 -2.95 -35.95 -4.44
C LYS A 669 -2.12 -34.68 -4.49
N ASP A 670 -2.40 -33.69 -3.64
CA ASP A 670 -1.61 -32.45 -3.59
C ASP A 670 -0.15 -32.73 -3.14
N PRO A 671 0.12 -33.49 -2.06
CA PRO A 671 1.49 -33.85 -1.69
C PRO A 671 2.21 -34.68 -2.76
N GLU A 672 1.51 -35.59 -3.44
CA GLU A 672 2.05 -36.41 -4.55
C GLU A 672 2.58 -35.50 -5.67
N ILE A 673 1.81 -34.49 -6.06
CA ILE A 673 2.19 -33.57 -7.13
C ILE A 673 3.33 -32.65 -6.70
N ILE A 674 3.30 -32.12 -5.48
CA ILE A 674 4.39 -31.28 -4.96
C ILE A 674 5.71 -32.07 -4.90
N ASP A 675 5.65 -33.36 -4.53
CA ASP A 675 6.83 -34.23 -4.50
C ASP A 675 7.42 -34.44 -5.90
N ILE A 676 6.58 -34.73 -6.91
CA ILE A 676 7.01 -34.84 -8.30
C ILE A 676 7.64 -33.52 -8.78
N LEU A 677 7.01 -32.38 -8.49
CA LEU A 677 7.54 -31.07 -8.88
C LEU A 677 8.91 -30.81 -8.26
N ASN A 678 9.13 -31.24 -7.03
CA ASN A 678 10.38 -31.05 -6.29
C ASN A 678 11.49 -32.01 -6.73
N GLN A 679 11.20 -33.31 -6.86
CA GLN A 679 12.21 -34.31 -7.24
C GLN A 679 12.74 -34.13 -8.66
N PHE A 680 11.86 -33.74 -9.59
CA PHE A 680 12.23 -33.50 -10.99
C PHE A 680 12.54 -32.03 -11.28
N ASN A 681 12.59 -31.19 -10.24
CA ASN A 681 12.97 -29.77 -10.30
C ASN A 681 12.18 -28.96 -11.35
N PHE A 682 10.87 -29.19 -11.42
CA PHE A 682 9.96 -28.39 -12.26
C PHE A 682 10.02 -26.91 -11.91
N TRP A 683 10.40 -26.57 -10.67
CA TRP A 683 10.60 -25.21 -10.20
C TRP A 683 11.58 -24.42 -11.07
N ASN A 684 12.69 -25.04 -11.47
CA ASN A 684 13.71 -24.36 -12.28
C ASN A 684 13.53 -24.61 -13.79
N ALA A 685 12.78 -25.65 -14.17
CA ALA A 685 12.46 -25.93 -15.57
C ALA A 685 11.55 -24.87 -16.21
N VAL A 686 10.81 -24.12 -15.40
CA VAL A 686 10.01 -22.96 -15.81
C VAL A 686 10.77 -21.67 -15.46
N PRO A 687 10.96 -20.71 -16.38
CA PRO A 687 11.64 -19.46 -16.06
C PRO A 687 10.81 -18.54 -15.14
N ILE A 688 11.41 -18.00 -14.07
CA ILE A 688 10.74 -17.16 -13.04
C ILE A 688 9.99 -15.95 -13.61
N TRP A 689 10.46 -15.38 -14.71
CA TRP A 689 9.90 -14.17 -15.32
C TRP A 689 9.36 -14.39 -16.74
N ALA A 690 9.25 -15.66 -17.16
CA ALA A 690 8.73 -16.02 -18.47
C ALA A 690 7.87 -17.30 -18.38
N SER A 691 7.57 -17.88 -19.53
CA SER A 691 6.84 -19.15 -19.66
C SER A 691 7.68 -20.15 -20.43
N ALA A 692 7.47 -21.44 -20.17
CA ALA A 692 8.04 -22.53 -20.95
C ALA A 692 6.94 -23.44 -21.48
N THR A 693 7.09 -23.87 -22.73
CA THR A 693 6.25 -24.90 -23.34
C THR A 693 6.50 -26.25 -22.66
N TYR A 694 5.53 -27.16 -22.71
CA TYR A 694 5.72 -28.49 -22.14
C TYR A 694 6.87 -29.27 -22.79
N ALA A 695 7.19 -29.01 -24.06
CA ALA A 695 8.35 -29.59 -24.72
C ALA A 695 9.67 -29.06 -24.15
N GLU A 696 9.77 -27.74 -23.88
CA GLU A 696 10.95 -27.13 -23.25
C GLU A 696 11.12 -27.60 -21.80
N ILE A 697 10.03 -27.78 -21.06
CA ILE A 697 10.06 -28.32 -19.70
C ILE A 697 10.49 -29.80 -19.74
N THR A 698 9.94 -30.58 -20.68
CA THR A 698 10.30 -32.00 -20.90
C THR A 698 11.80 -32.19 -21.10
N ALA A 699 12.42 -31.31 -21.89
CA ALA A 699 13.86 -31.35 -22.13
C ALA A 699 14.70 -31.11 -20.87
N GLN A 700 14.16 -30.43 -19.85
CA GLN A 700 14.87 -30.10 -18.62
C GLN A 700 14.61 -31.09 -17.48
N VAL A 701 13.36 -31.57 -17.34
CA VAL A 701 12.97 -32.45 -16.22
C VAL A 701 13.19 -33.94 -16.50
N ASN A 702 13.58 -34.31 -17.73
CA ASN A 702 13.84 -35.69 -18.16
C ASN A 702 12.66 -36.66 -17.92
N LEU A 703 11.43 -36.19 -18.18
CA LEU A 703 10.20 -36.98 -18.12
C LEU A 703 9.49 -36.97 -19.48
N PRO A 704 8.76 -38.04 -19.85
CA PRO A 704 7.95 -38.01 -21.06
C PRO A 704 6.96 -36.84 -21.05
N GLU A 705 6.77 -36.18 -22.19
CA GLU A 705 5.92 -35.00 -22.29
C GLU A 705 4.47 -35.27 -21.86
N SER A 706 3.97 -36.50 -22.06
CA SER A 706 2.66 -36.92 -21.58
C SER A 706 2.53 -36.87 -20.05
N ILE A 707 3.61 -37.12 -19.32
CA ILE A 707 3.67 -37.03 -17.86
C ILE A 707 3.82 -35.57 -17.44
N VAL A 708 4.72 -34.81 -18.06
CA VAL A 708 4.90 -33.37 -17.82
C VAL A 708 3.58 -32.61 -17.95
N ARG A 709 2.81 -32.93 -19.01
CA ARG A 709 1.46 -32.41 -19.24
C ARG A 709 0.49 -32.74 -18.10
N ARG A 710 0.50 -33.95 -17.57
CA ARG A 710 -0.39 -34.38 -16.48
C ARG A 710 -0.04 -33.66 -15.17
N VAL A 711 1.24 -33.61 -14.83
CA VAL A 711 1.75 -32.97 -13.62
C VAL A 711 1.43 -31.48 -13.63
N LEU A 712 1.75 -30.77 -14.73
CA LEU A 712 1.50 -29.33 -14.82
C LEU A 712 0.00 -29.00 -14.88
N LYS A 713 -0.83 -29.81 -15.55
CA LYS A 713 -2.29 -29.61 -15.53
C LYS A 713 -2.85 -29.67 -14.11
N TYR A 714 -2.41 -30.65 -13.33
CA TYR A 714 -2.83 -30.76 -11.93
C TYR A 714 -2.28 -29.58 -11.10
N ALA A 715 -1.00 -29.26 -11.25
CA ALA A 715 -0.38 -28.13 -10.54
C ALA A 715 -1.06 -26.78 -10.86
N VAL A 716 -1.61 -26.62 -12.07
CA VAL A 716 -2.42 -25.46 -12.46
C VAL A 716 -3.80 -25.48 -11.81
N SER A 717 -4.46 -26.64 -11.69
CA SER A 717 -5.77 -26.73 -11.04
C SER A 717 -5.73 -26.42 -9.54
N ILE A 718 -4.57 -26.60 -8.90
CA ILE A 718 -4.34 -26.22 -7.49
C ILE A 718 -3.50 -24.94 -7.33
N HIS A 719 -3.38 -24.14 -8.40
CA HIS A 719 -2.74 -22.81 -8.40
C HIS A 719 -1.24 -22.77 -8.01
N ILE A 720 -0.52 -23.90 -8.11
CA ILE A 720 0.94 -23.94 -7.92
C ILE A 720 1.66 -23.37 -9.14
N PHE A 721 1.25 -23.74 -10.36
CA PHE A 721 1.68 -23.10 -11.61
C PHE A 721 0.47 -22.48 -12.32
N ASP A 722 0.68 -21.72 -13.39
CA ASP A 722 -0.40 -21.20 -14.24
C ASP A 722 -0.09 -21.44 -15.72
N ASN A 723 -1.11 -21.39 -16.56
CA ASN A 723 -0.94 -21.45 -18.01
C ASN A 723 -0.54 -20.06 -18.52
N ALA A 724 0.53 -19.99 -19.32
CA ALA A 724 0.94 -18.72 -19.87
C ALA A 724 -0.04 -18.24 -20.94
N ASN A 725 -0.60 -17.03 -20.78
CA ASN A 725 -1.45 -16.39 -21.79
C ASN A 725 -2.68 -17.23 -22.23
N ASP A 726 -3.27 -18.02 -21.34
CA ASP A 726 -4.35 -18.98 -21.63
C ASP A 726 -3.99 -20.08 -22.65
N LYS A 727 -2.70 -20.30 -22.93
CA LYS A 727 -2.24 -21.40 -23.77
C LYS A 727 -2.15 -22.68 -22.94
N SER A 728 -2.89 -23.69 -23.34
CA SER A 728 -2.97 -24.98 -22.62
C SER A 728 -1.72 -25.86 -22.73
N ASP A 729 -0.71 -25.45 -23.51
CA ASP A 729 0.53 -26.17 -23.80
C ASP A 729 1.80 -25.55 -23.18
N SER A 730 1.65 -24.59 -22.27
CA SER A 730 2.78 -23.90 -21.63
C SER A 730 2.50 -23.52 -20.18
N GLY A 731 3.51 -23.64 -19.32
CA GLY A 731 3.45 -23.26 -17.91
C GLY A 731 4.24 -21.97 -17.60
N CYS A 732 3.76 -21.20 -16.62
CA CYS A 732 4.48 -20.12 -15.98
C CYS A 732 4.31 -20.18 -14.45
N HIS A 733 5.19 -19.51 -13.73
CA HIS A 733 5.14 -19.47 -12.27
C HIS A 733 3.93 -18.68 -11.75
N THR A 734 3.34 -19.19 -10.66
CA THR A 734 2.59 -18.35 -9.70
C THR A 734 3.52 -17.92 -8.58
N SER A 735 3.00 -17.16 -7.62
CA SER A 735 3.76 -16.82 -6.41
C SER A 735 4.20 -18.05 -5.61
N LEU A 736 3.43 -19.15 -5.64
CA LEU A 736 3.71 -20.38 -4.89
C LEU A 736 4.87 -21.18 -5.51
N SER A 737 4.83 -21.46 -6.82
CA SER A 737 5.94 -22.16 -7.49
C SER A 737 7.20 -21.32 -7.66
N ALA A 738 7.10 -19.99 -7.67
CA ALA A 738 8.28 -19.13 -7.78
C ALA A 738 9.16 -19.16 -6.51
N LEU A 739 8.59 -19.52 -5.36
CA LEU A 739 9.29 -19.55 -4.08
C LEU A 739 10.42 -20.59 -4.05
N PRO A 740 10.18 -21.90 -4.32
CA PRO A 740 11.25 -22.89 -4.42
C PRO A 740 12.19 -22.66 -5.60
N ALA A 741 11.76 -21.97 -6.67
CA ALA A 741 12.63 -21.61 -7.78
C ALA A 741 13.66 -20.53 -7.41
N ARG A 742 13.27 -19.56 -6.57
CA ARG A 742 14.14 -18.44 -6.16
C ARG A 742 15.08 -18.78 -5.02
N ASN A 743 14.72 -19.75 -4.20
CA ASN A 743 15.46 -20.08 -2.99
C ASN A 743 15.44 -21.60 -2.75
N ARG A 744 16.61 -22.21 -2.93
CA ARG A 744 16.87 -23.64 -2.70
C ARG A 744 16.44 -24.11 -1.31
N LEU A 745 16.48 -23.25 -0.28
CA LEU A 745 16.07 -23.63 1.08
C LEU A 745 14.62 -24.14 1.12
N TYR A 746 13.72 -23.59 0.30
CA TYR A 746 12.34 -24.07 0.21
C TYR A 746 12.23 -25.42 -0.52
N GLN A 747 13.15 -25.74 -1.43
CA GLN A 747 13.21 -27.08 -2.03
C GLN A 747 13.64 -28.12 -1.00
N SER A 748 14.63 -27.78 -0.16
CA SER A 748 15.08 -28.61 0.97
C SER A 748 13.98 -28.80 2.00
N TRP A 749 13.23 -27.73 2.31
CA TRP A 749 12.04 -27.79 3.18
C TRP A 749 10.96 -28.73 2.64
N LEU A 750 10.56 -28.58 1.36
CA LEU A 750 9.59 -29.48 0.74
C LEU A 750 10.08 -30.94 0.74
N ARG A 751 11.38 -31.15 0.52
CA ARG A 751 11.98 -32.48 0.56
C ARG A 751 11.94 -33.10 1.96
N HIS A 752 12.23 -32.33 3.00
CA HIS A 752 12.07 -32.76 4.39
C HIS A 752 10.61 -33.13 4.68
N LEU A 753 9.66 -32.28 4.30
CA LEU A 753 8.23 -32.54 4.52
C LEU A 753 7.71 -33.79 3.79
N LEU A 754 8.17 -34.05 2.57
CA LEU A 754 7.59 -35.10 1.72
C LEU A 754 8.34 -36.43 1.82
N GLU A 755 9.67 -36.42 1.95
CA GLU A 755 10.49 -37.65 2.02
C GLU A 755 10.77 -38.11 3.45
N GLU A 756 10.75 -37.21 4.45
CA GLU A 756 11.05 -37.56 5.85
C GLU A 756 9.79 -37.48 6.72
N ALA A 757 9.08 -36.34 6.71
CA ALA A 757 7.87 -36.17 7.49
C ALA A 757 6.68 -36.94 6.89
N GLY A 758 6.50 -36.95 5.57
CA GLY A 758 5.38 -37.60 4.91
C GLY A 758 5.20 -39.08 5.29
N PRO A 759 6.23 -39.95 5.15
CA PRO A 759 6.10 -41.35 5.50
C PRO A 759 5.79 -41.57 6.99
N GLY A 760 6.42 -40.79 7.88
CA GLY A 760 6.17 -40.87 9.31
C GLY A 760 4.73 -40.51 9.69
N SER A 761 4.16 -39.50 9.04
CA SER A 761 2.79 -39.01 9.29
C SER A 761 1.73 -40.10 9.08
N LEU A 762 1.92 -40.91 8.03
CA LEU A 762 0.99 -41.99 7.68
C LEU A 762 1.01 -43.15 8.68
N HIS A 763 2.07 -43.26 9.48
CA HIS A 763 2.23 -44.31 10.50
C HIS A 763 1.92 -43.82 11.93
N VAL A 764 1.53 -42.55 12.12
CA VAL A 764 1.18 -42.03 13.46
C VAL A 764 -0.01 -42.79 14.04
N ALA A 765 -1.06 -43.07 13.25
CA ALA A 765 -2.22 -43.82 13.73
C ALA A 765 -1.86 -45.26 14.18
N GLU A 766 -0.96 -45.93 13.43
CA GLU A 766 -0.46 -47.25 13.78
C GLU A 766 0.38 -47.21 15.07
N SER A 767 1.27 -46.22 15.18
CA SER A 767 2.08 -45.97 16.37
C SER A 767 1.20 -45.75 17.60
N LEU A 768 0.19 -44.88 17.51
CA LEU A 768 -0.75 -44.63 18.61
C LEU A 768 -1.53 -45.90 18.98
N LYS A 769 -1.99 -46.69 18.00
CA LYS A 769 -2.69 -47.96 18.25
C LYS A 769 -1.79 -48.97 18.98
N LYS A 770 -0.52 -49.05 18.60
CA LYS A 770 0.44 -50.00 19.15
C LYS A 770 0.95 -49.61 20.53
N PHE A 771 1.25 -48.32 20.73
CA PHE A 771 2.01 -47.85 21.89
C PHE A 771 1.20 -47.05 22.90
N SER A 772 0.06 -46.46 22.52
CA SER A 772 -0.70 -45.52 23.38
C SER A 772 -2.17 -45.90 23.59
N SER A 773 -2.80 -46.64 22.67
CA SER A 773 -4.22 -47.01 22.77
C SER A 773 -4.52 -47.83 24.02
N GLY A 774 -5.48 -47.38 24.82
CA GLY A 774 -5.91 -48.04 26.07
C GLY A 774 -5.01 -47.75 27.27
N LYS A 775 -4.03 -46.84 27.16
CA LYS A 775 -3.17 -46.41 28.27
C LYS A 775 -3.58 -45.02 28.78
N GLN A 776 -3.26 -44.73 30.04
CA GLN A 776 -3.54 -43.43 30.66
C GLN A 776 -2.60 -42.32 30.15
N GLU A 777 -1.36 -42.68 29.84
CA GLU A 777 -0.32 -41.78 29.33
C GLU A 777 0.24 -42.35 28.02
N PRO A 778 0.63 -41.51 27.04
CA PRO A 778 1.28 -41.97 25.82
C PRO A 778 2.64 -42.60 26.12
N SER A 779 3.13 -43.45 25.21
CA SER A 779 4.54 -43.87 25.29
C SER A 779 5.43 -42.64 25.24
N GLN A 780 6.55 -42.67 25.98
CA GLN A 780 7.55 -41.60 25.96
C GLN A 780 8.89 -42.11 25.44
N GLU A 781 8.95 -43.34 24.92
CA GLU A 781 10.19 -43.91 24.39
C GLU A 781 10.54 -43.28 23.03
N PRO A 782 11.83 -42.96 22.75
CA PRO A 782 12.24 -42.31 21.51
C PRO A 782 12.04 -43.16 20.24
N THR A 783 11.66 -44.43 20.33
CA THR A 783 11.41 -45.29 19.16
C THR A 783 9.93 -45.57 18.93
N ASP A 784 9.04 -45.16 19.83
CA ASP A 784 7.62 -45.52 19.83
C ASP A 784 6.77 -44.51 19.05
N ARG A 785 7.14 -44.23 17.80
CA ARG A 785 6.58 -43.11 17.01
C ARG A 785 6.38 -43.44 15.53
N GLY A 786 5.55 -42.65 14.86
CA GLY A 786 5.24 -42.82 13.44
C GLY A 786 6.49 -42.84 12.55
N PHE A 787 7.46 -41.95 12.80
CA PHE A 787 8.70 -41.91 12.03
C PHE A 787 9.49 -43.23 12.07
N THR A 788 9.66 -43.83 13.25
CA THR A 788 10.40 -45.09 13.41
C THR A 788 9.67 -46.27 12.76
N LEU A 789 8.33 -46.32 12.85
CA LEU A 789 7.54 -47.33 12.17
C LEU A 789 7.58 -47.21 10.64
N ALA A 790 7.65 -45.98 10.12
CA ALA A 790 7.75 -45.75 8.68
C ALA A 790 9.03 -46.35 8.06
N ASN A 791 10.08 -46.56 8.88
CA ASN A 791 11.32 -47.25 8.53
C ASN A 791 11.81 -46.91 7.10
N ILE A 792 12.05 -45.61 6.86
CA ILE A 792 12.26 -45.04 5.52
C ILE A 792 13.37 -45.77 4.75
N ASP A 793 14.46 -46.12 5.43
CA ASP A 793 15.61 -46.82 4.85
C ASP A 793 15.53 -48.36 4.99
N LYS A 794 14.40 -48.90 5.47
CA LYS A 794 14.11 -50.35 5.62
C LYS A 794 15.19 -51.12 6.39
N LEU A 795 15.56 -50.61 7.56
CA LEU A 795 16.53 -51.25 8.44
C LEU A 795 15.91 -52.41 9.21
N ASP A 796 16.74 -53.37 9.60
CA ASP A 796 16.38 -54.47 10.50
C ASP A 796 16.33 -54.07 11.99
N ARG A 797 16.49 -52.77 12.29
CA ARG A 797 16.45 -52.23 13.65
C ARG A 797 15.65 -50.93 13.70
N PRO A 798 15.01 -50.61 14.84
CA PRO A 798 14.44 -49.28 15.03
C PRO A 798 15.56 -48.24 15.06
N GLU A 799 15.21 -47.04 14.60
CA GLU A 799 16.11 -45.89 14.58
C GLU A 799 15.35 -44.63 14.98
N THR A 800 16.03 -43.74 15.68
CA THR A 800 15.54 -42.43 16.05
C THR A 800 15.70 -41.41 14.91
N PHE A 801 14.96 -40.30 14.96
CA PHE A 801 15.12 -39.23 13.97
C PHE A 801 16.56 -38.70 13.92
N TRP A 802 17.18 -38.48 15.09
CA TRP A 802 18.55 -37.98 15.17
C TRP A 802 19.60 -38.99 14.67
N GLU A 803 19.42 -40.29 14.93
CA GLU A 803 20.26 -41.32 14.30
C GLU A 803 20.09 -41.34 12.78
N TYR A 804 18.86 -41.22 12.28
CA TYR A 804 18.59 -41.18 10.84
C TYR A 804 19.23 -39.97 10.15
N VAL A 805 19.16 -38.79 10.77
CA VAL A 805 19.75 -37.54 10.25
C VAL A 805 21.28 -37.58 10.27
N ASN A 806 21.87 -38.21 11.29
CA ASN A 806 23.32 -38.26 11.46
C ASN A 806 23.98 -39.47 10.77
N ARG A 807 23.22 -40.50 10.39
CA ARG A 807 23.76 -41.66 9.71
C ARG A 807 24.21 -41.31 8.28
N GLU A 808 25.44 -41.70 7.95
CA GLU A 808 25.95 -41.64 6.58
C GLU A 808 25.23 -42.64 5.66
N VAL A 809 24.91 -42.21 4.45
CA VAL A 809 24.26 -43.06 3.44
C VAL A 809 25.29 -43.41 2.37
N GLU A 810 25.45 -44.70 2.09
CA GLU A 810 26.40 -45.18 1.10
C GLU A 810 26.13 -44.56 -0.28
N GLY A 811 27.20 -44.08 -0.94
CA GLY A 811 27.10 -43.44 -2.25
C GLY A 811 26.48 -42.03 -2.25
N LYS A 812 26.26 -41.41 -1.08
CA LYS A 812 25.78 -40.02 -0.93
C LYS A 812 26.82 -39.13 -0.25
N PRO A 813 26.73 -37.79 -0.43
CA PRO A 813 27.60 -36.86 0.29
C PRO A 813 27.53 -37.06 1.81
N LYS A 814 28.66 -36.86 2.49
CA LYS A 814 28.69 -36.78 3.96
C LYS A 814 27.77 -35.67 4.44
N GLU A 815 27.15 -35.87 5.61
CA GLU A 815 26.23 -34.89 6.23
C GLU A 815 25.02 -34.51 5.36
N LEU A 816 24.63 -35.32 4.37
CA LEU A 816 23.53 -34.98 3.46
C LEU A 816 22.23 -34.58 4.20
N ARG A 817 21.82 -35.40 5.18
CA ARG A 817 20.57 -35.22 5.91
C ARG A 817 20.67 -34.12 6.97
N SER A 818 21.79 -34.06 7.71
CA SER A 818 22.03 -33.00 8.68
C SER A 818 22.16 -31.62 8.03
N ALA A 819 22.78 -31.52 6.85
CA ALA A 819 22.81 -30.30 6.07
C ALA A 819 21.41 -29.88 5.57
N ARG A 820 20.62 -30.84 5.05
CA ARG A 820 19.23 -30.59 4.67
C ARG A 820 18.40 -30.10 5.86
N PHE A 821 18.53 -30.75 7.01
CA PHE A 821 17.82 -30.35 8.23
C PHE A 821 18.22 -28.93 8.68
N ALA A 822 19.51 -28.58 8.63
CA ALA A 822 19.97 -27.23 8.94
C ALA A 822 19.40 -26.16 7.98
N GLU A 823 19.30 -26.46 6.67
CA GLU A 823 18.63 -25.59 5.70
C GLU A 823 17.13 -25.43 6.02
N CYS A 824 16.47 -26.51 6.45
CA CYS A 824 15.07 -26.48 6.87
C CYS A 824 14.84 -25.60 8.09
N MET A 825 15.74 -25.65 9.08
CA MET A 825 15.67 -24.79 10.25
C MET A 825 15.87 -23.31 9.92
N GLN A 826 16.61 -22.97 8.87
CA GLN A 826 16.68 -21.58 8.38
C GLN A 826 15.34 -21.11 7.80
N VAL A 827 14.60 -21.98 7.11
CA VAL A 827 13.25 -21.67 6.63
C VAL A 827 12.29 -21.49 7.81
N ALA A 828 12.31 -22.40 8.78
CA ALA A 828 11.48 -22.30 9.97
C ALA A 828 11.77 -21.00 10.76
N ALA A 829 13.04 -20.65 10.95
CA ALA A 829 13.45 -19.40 11.60
C ALA A 829 12.96 -18.14 10.85
N SER A 830 12.84 -18.20 9.51
CA SER A 830 12.33 -17.08 8.70
C SER A 830 10.84 -16.80 8.89
N ALA A 831 10.09 -17.68 9.57
CA ALA A 831 8.70 -17.45 9.94
C ALA A 831 8.54 -16.41 11.07
N SER A 832 9.59 -16.11 11.82
CA SER A 832 9.56 -15.05 12.83
C SER A 832 9.67 -13.66 12.20
N VAL A 833 8.91 -12.70 12.75
CA VAL A 833 9.00 -11.28 12.33
C VAL A 833 10.35 -10.67 12.72
N ILE A 834 10.98 -11.22 13.76
CA ILE A 834 12.28 -10.81 14.28
C ILE A 834 13.31 -11.84 13.85
N LYS A 835 14.44 -11.38 13.32
CA LYS A 835 15.54 -12.29 12.99
C LYS A 835 16.06 -12.96 14.25
N THR A 836 16.31 -14.27 14.19
CA THR A 836 16.84 -15.05 15.32
C THR A 836 18.09 -14.43 15.94
N ASP A 837 19.00 -13.89 15.12
CA ASP A 837 20.21 -13.21 15.61
C ASP A 837 19.90 -11.97 16.46
N ASP A 838 18.91 -11.18 16.03
CA ASP A 838 18.51 -9.97 16.76
C ASP A 838 17.77 -10.34 18.05
N LEU A 839 16.97 -11.41 18.00
CA LEU A 839 16.30 -11.98 19.17
C LEU A 839 17.31 -12.47 20.20
N LEU A 840 18.31 -13.27 19.80
CA LEU A 840 19.37 -13.75 20.67
C LEU A 840 20.14 -12.60 21.33
N LYS A 841 20.34 -11.48 20.64
CA LYS A 841 21.07 -10.32 21.20
C LYS A 841 20.23 -9.46 22.16
N SER A 842 18.91 -9.44 22.00
CA SER A 842 18.04 -8.44 22.64
C SER A 842 17.02 -9.01 23.63
N ALA A 843 16.64 -10.28 23.52
CA ALA A 843 15.61 -10.89 24.36
C ALA A 843 16.08 -11.20 25.80
N TYR A 844 17.41 -11.30 25.99
CA TYR A 844 18.05 -11.51 27.27
C TYR A 844 19.13 -10.44 27.49
N ASP A 845 19.23 -9.94 28.72
CA ASP A 845 20.17 -8.88 29.08
C ASP A 845 21.56 -9.46 29.38
N TRP A 846 22.23 -9.95 28.34
CA TRP A 846 23.57 -10.54 28.41
C TRP A 846 24.60 -9.63 29.07
N SER A 847 24.40 -8.31 29.01
CA SER A 847 25.32 -7.33 29.59
C SER A 847 25.38 -7.39 31.11
N LYS A 848 24.27 -7.76 31.78
CA LYS A 848 24.21 -7.91 33.25
C LYS A 848 25.00 -9.09 33.80
N LEU A 849 25.39 -10.03 32.94
CA LEU A 849 26.20 -11.17 33.37
C LEU A 849 27.65 -10.76 33.66
N GLY A 850 28.12 -9.63 33.14
CA GLY A 850 29.52 -9.21 33.28
C GLY A 850 30.48 -10.18 32.56
N GLU A 851 31.51 -10.66 33.26
CA GLU A 851 32.34 -11.76 32.78
C GLU A 851 31.69 -13.10 33.19
N ALA A 852 31.21 -13.86 32.21
CA ALA A 852 30.50 -15.12 32.46
C ALA A 852 30.78 -16.16 31.37
N THR A 853 30.66 -17.42 31.75
CA THR A 853 30.75 -18.60 30.88
C THR A 853 29.35 -19.17 30.64
N VAL A 854 28.94 -19.19 29.37
CA VAL A 854 27.69 -19.78 28.91
C VAL A 854 27.98 -21.17 28.35
N VAL A 855 27.33 -22.20 28.88
CA VAL A 855 27.35 -23.55 28.33
C VAL A 855 26.12 -23.71 27.44
N ASP A 856 26.35 -23.79 26.13
CA ASP A 856 25.32 -23.91 25.09
C ASP A 856 25.10 -25.41 24.80
N ILE A 857 24.10 -26.00 25.47
CA ILE A 857 23.80 -27.42 25.45
C ILE A 857 22.91 -27.73 24.23
N GLY A 858 23.36 -28.64 23.37
CA GLY A 858 22.73 -28.87 22.07
C GLY A 858 22.99 -27.73 21.08
N GLY A 859 24.09 -26.99 21.26
CA GLY A 859 24.40 -25.80 20.46
C GLY A 859 24.84 -26.09 19.02
N SER A 860 24.83 -27.36 18.59
CA SER A 860 25.11 -27.80 17.24
C SER A 860 26.46 -27.27 16.72
N ARG A 861 26.46 -26.54 15.61
CA ARG A 861 27.66 -25.95 15.01
C ARG A 861 28.09 -24.61 15.63
N GLY A 862 27.48 -24.18 16.74
CA GLY A 862 27.86 -23.00 17.51
C GLY A 862 27.50 -21.64 16.89
N HIS A 863 26.50 -21.60 16.00
CA HIS A 863 26.07 -20.38 15.33
C HIS A 863 25.48 -19.34 16.31
N ASP A 864 24.59 -19.76 17.20
CA ASP A 864 23.97 -18.88 18.20
C ASP A 864 25.01 -18.33 19.19
N SER A 865 25.83 -19.23 19.75
CA SER A 865 26.99 -18.86 20.58
C SER A 865 27.93 -17.88 19.89
N SER A 866 28.20 -18.06 18.59
CA SER A 866 29.04 -17.14 17.82
C SER A 866 28.40 -15.76 17.68
N THR A 867 27.10 -15.70 17.38
CA THR A 867 26.33 -14.46 17.25
C THR A 867 26.33 -13.66 18.55
N ILE A 868 26.14 -14.32 19.69
CA ILE A 868 26.15 -13.66 21.00
C ILE A 868 27.59 -13.24 21.36
N ALA A 869 28.58 -14.11 21.19
CA ALA A 869 29.98 -13.84 21.51
C ALA A 869 30.58 -12.66 20.73
N GLN A 870 30.17 -12.44 19.47
CA GLN A 870 30.60 -11.28 18.69
C GLN A 870 30.05 -9.95 19.23
N THR A 871 28.86 -9.99 19.83
CA THR A 871 28.18 -8.80 20.35
C THR A 871 28.61 -8.49 21.79
N PHE A 872 28.85 -9.53 22.59
CA PHE A 872 29.20 -9.41 24.01
C PHE A 872 30.61 -9.98 24.27
N PRO A 873 31.65 -9.12 24.28
CA PRO A 873 33.06 -9.57 24.31
C PRO A 873 33.47 -10.22 25.63
N ASN A 874 32.77 -9.92 26.73
CA ASN A 874 33.05 -10.44 28.07
C ASN A 874 32.52 -11.86 28.30
N LEU A 875 31.75 -12.40 27.35
CA LEU A 875 31.20 -13.74 27.44
C LEU A 875 32.11 -14.77 26.77
N LYS A 876 32.21 -15.93 27.42
CA LYS A 876 32.85 -17.15 26.91
C LYS A 876 31.76 -18.20 26.71
N PHE A 877 31.89 -19.01 25.66
CA PHE A 877 30.93 -20.04 25.30
C PHE A 877 31.61 -21.41 25.23
N ILE A 878 30.97 -22.39 25.83
CA ILE A 878 31.30 -23.82 25.68
C ILE A 878 30.09 -24.46 25.02
N VAL A 879 30.23 -24.79 23.75
CA VAL A 879 29.19 -25.44 22.94
C VAL A 879 29.30 -26.94 23.15
N GLN A 880 28.25 -27.54 23.73
CA GLN A 880 28.15 -28.97 23.99
C GLN A 880 27.21 -29.63 22.99
N ASP A 881 27.71 -30.64 22.27
CA ASP A 881 26.90 -31.48 21.38
C ASP A 881 27.60 -32.83 21.16
N LEU A 882 27.00 -33.72 20.38
CA LEU A 882 27.56 -35.02 20.05
C LEU A 882 28.92 -34.88 19.31
N PRO A 883 29.88 -35.81 19.51
CA PRO A 883 31.24 -35.70 18.99
C PRO A 883 31.34 -35.46 17.47
N GLN A 884 30.37 -35.95 16.71
CA GLN A 884 30.35 -35.87 15.25
C GLN A 884 30.22 -34.42 14.73
N LEU A 885 29.69 -33.49 15.52
CA LEU A 885 29.53 -32.08 15.11
C LEU A 885 30.78 -31.22 15.29
N GLN A 886 31.83 -31.75 15.92
CA GLN A 886 33.06 -31.00 16.20
C GLN A 886 33.73 -30.45 14.93
N THR A 887 33.73 -31.25 13.86
CA THR A 887 34.32 -30.83 12.57
C THR A 887 33.58 -29.63 12.01
N SER A 888 32.26 -29.71 11.88
CA SER A 888 31.44 -28.63 11.32
C SER A 888 31.48 -27.36 12.21
N PHE A 889 31.57 -27.52 13.53
CA PHE A 889 31.79 -26.41 14.46
C PHE A 889 33.11 -25.67 14.15
N ASN A 890 34.21 -26.41 14.00
CA ASN A 890 35.53 -25.83 13.77
C ASN A 890 35.62 -25.04 12.46
N GLU A 891 34.86 -25.46 11.44
CA GLU A 891 34.72 -24.79 10.15
C GLU A 891 33.84 -23.54 10.25
N GLN A 892 32.76 -23.57 11.02
CA GLN A 892 31.76 -22.50 11.08
C GLN A 892 32.14 -21.35 12.03
N VAL A 893 32.86 -21.63 13.12
CA VAL A 893 33.21 -20.60 14.12
C VAL A 893 34.27 -19.63 13.58
N PRO A 894 34.00 -18.30 13.56
CA PRO A 894 34.94 -17.30 13.06
C PRO A 894 36.25 -17.25 13.84
N ALA A 895 37.37 -17.08 13.13
CA ALA A 895 38.72 -17.08 13.71
C ALA A 895 38.89 -16.06 14.85
N GLN A 896 38.20 -14.92 14.79
CA GLN A 896 38.31 -13.82 15.76
C GLN A 896 37.75 -14.19 17.14
N ILE A 897 36.87 -15.20 17.24
CA ILE A 897 36.20 -15.59 18.48
C ILE A 897 36.54 -17.01 18.94
N LYS A 898 37.37 -17.76 18.19
CA LYS A 898 37.77 -19.14 18.51
C LYS A 898 38.41 -19.30 19.90
N SER A 899 39.03 -18.25 20.44
CA SER A 899 39.58 -18.29 21.82
C SER A 899 38.51 -18.26 22.90
N ARG A 900 37.30 -17.76 22.59
CA ARG A 900 36.17 -17.58 23.52
C ARG A 900 35.02 -18.54 23.28
N VAL A 901 34.87 -19.09 22.07
CA VAL A 901 33.83 -20.08 21.72
C VAL A 901 34.52 -21.42 21.46
N LYS A 902 34.33 -22.39 22.36
CA LYS A 902 34.95 -23.72 22.30
C LYS A 902 33.89 -24.79 22.17
N PHE A 903 34.26 -25.91 21.54
CA PHE A 903 33.40 -27.10 21.45
C PHE A 903 33.84 -28.14 22.46
N GLU A 904 32.86 -28.78 23.10
CA GLU A 904 33.07 -29.89 24.01
C GLU A 904 32.10 -31.02 23.66
N PRO A 905 32.61 -32.20 23.25
CA PRO A 905 31.75 -33.35 23.01
C PRO A 905 31.03 -33.78 24.29
N HIS A 906 29.70 -33.75 24.30
CA HIS A 906 28.89 -34.13 25.45
C HIS A 906 27.51 -34.64 25.03
N ASP A 907 27.05 -35.73 25.65
CA ASP A 907 25.67 -36.20 25.57
C ASP A 907 24.90 -35.62 26.77
N PHE A 908 24.00 -34.67 26.52
CA PHE A 908 23.21 -34.02 27.56
C PHE A 908 22.26 -34.95 28.33
N LEU A 909 22.06 -36.19 27.85
CA LEU A 909 21.37 -37.24 28.61
C LEU A 909 22.25 -37.89 29.67
N GLN A 910 23.53 -37.53 29.76
CA GLN A 910 24.47 -37.85 30.84
C GLN A 910 24.58 -36.66 31.82
N PRO A 911 25.07 -36.87 33.05
CA PRO A 911 25.27 -35.79 34.01
C PRO A 911 26.18 -34.69 33.43
N GLN A 912 25.79 -33.42 33.61
CA GLN A 912 26.56 -32.27 33.17
C GLN A 912 27.95 -32.28 33.83
N ASN A 913 28.99 -32.11 33.02
CA ASN A 913 30.40 -32.25 33.40
C ASN A 913 31.15 -30.91 33.49
N ILE A 914 30.50 -29.80 33.15
CA ILE A 914 31.08 -28.45 33.16
C ILE A 914 30.27 -27.52 34.05
N GLN A 915 30.97 -26.78 34.91
CA GLN A 915 30.40 -25.67 35.66
C GLN A 915 30.38 -24.41 34.78
N GLY A 916 29.19 -23.87 34.51
CA GLY A 916 28.98 -22.59 33.82
C GLY A 916 28.13 -21.64 34.65
N ASP A 917 28.11 -20.36 34.28
CA ASP A 917 27.25 -19.33 34.91
C ASP A 917 25.82 -19.36 34.35
N VAL A 918 25.70 -19.78 33.08
CA VAL A 918 24.44 -19.94 32.36
C VAL A 918 24.48 -21.24 31.56
N TYR A 919 23.45 -22.08 31.71
CA TYR A 919 23.22 -23.23 30.84
C TYR A 919 22.10 -22.90 29.85
N MET A 920 22.46 -22.67 28.58
CA MET A 920 21.52 -22.32 27.53
C MET A 920 21.07 -23.58 26.79
N LEU A 921 19.76 -23.73 26.57
CA LEU A 921 19.16 -24.77 25.73
C LEU A 921 18.19 -24.08 24.77
N LYS A 922 18.50 -24.06 23.48
CA LYS A 922 17.64 -23.44 22.46
C LYS A 922 17.07 -24.49 21.53
N MET A 923 15.74 -24.64 21.52
CA MET A 923 15.05 -25.62 20.67
C MET A 923 15.65 -27.01 20.86
N VAL A 924 15.76 -27.43 22.13
CA VAL A 924 16.29 -28.74 22.49
C VAL A 924 15.19 -29.52 23.18
N LEU A 925 14.62 -28.99 24.25
CA LEU A 925 13.69 -29.73 25.10
C LEU A 925 12.32 -29.96 24.42
N HIS A 926 11.99 -29.21 23.38
CA HIS A 926 10.81 -29.49 22.55
C HIS A 926 10.90 -30.81 21.75
N ASP A 927 12.09 -31.31 21.45
CA ASP A 927 12.29 -32.59 20.76
C ASP A 927 12.21 -33.80 21.70
N TRP A 928 12.05 -33.57 23.01
CA TRP A 928 12.09 -34.62 24.02
C TRP A 928 10.79 -34.69 24.82
N PRO A 929 10.20 -35.90 24.98
CA PRO A 929 9.10 -36.13 25.90
C PRO A 929 9.47 -35.75 27.34
N ASP A 930 8.48 -35.48 28.18
CA ASP A 930 8.65 -35.03 29.57
C ASP A 930 9.66 -35.88 30.36
N LYS A 931 9.64 -37.21 30.18
CA LYS A 931 10.58 -38.16 30.79
C LYS A 931 12.05 -37.77 30.55
N PHE A 932 12.39 -37.42 29.32
CA PHE A 932 13.75 -37.12 28.89
C PHE A 932 14.09 -35.64 29.11
N ALA A 933 13.18 -34.72 28.82
CA ALA A 933 13.37 -33.30 29.12
C ALA A 933 13.61 -33.09 30.63
N ALA A 934 12.85 -33.80 31.49
CA ALA A 934 13.08 -33.79 32.92
C ALA A 934 14.43 -34.40 33.31
N LYS A 935 14.92 -35.41 32.59
CA LYS A 935 16.24 -36.00 32.83
C LYS A 935 17.35 -34.98 32.58
N VAL A 936 17.30 -34.26 31.46
CA VAL A 936 18.25 -33.19 31.13
C VAL A 936 18.23 -32.11 32.20
N LEU A 937 17.05 -31.60 32.56
CA LEU A 937 16.91 -30.57 33.57
C LEU A 937 17.41 -31.03 34.95
N ARG A 938 17.16 -32.29 35.36
CA ARG A 938 17.70 -32.86 36.62
C ARG A 938 19.22 -32.83 36.68
N HIS A 939 19.92 -33.04 35.56
CA HIS A 939 21.38 -32.98 35.52
C HIS A 939 21.93 -31.55 35.73
N LEU A 940 21.11 -30.53 35.50
CA LEU A 940 21.49 -29.12 35.70
C LEU A 940 21.18 -28.62 37.12
N VAL A 941 20.25 -29.25 37.84
CA VAL A 941 19.85 -28.83 39.20
C VAL A 941 21.03 -28.67 40.16
N PRO A 942 21.99 -29.61 40.28
CA PRO A 942 23.13 -29.46 41.20
C PRO A 942 23.98 -28.22 40.91
N HIS A 943 24.05 -27.80 39.64
CA HIS A 943 24.84 -26.65 39.22
C HIS A 943 24.13 -25.32 39.51
N LEU A 944 22.82 -25.31 39.75
CA LEU A 944 22.10 -24.09 40.15
C LEU A 944 22.38 -23.70 41.61
N GLU A 945 22.80 -24.65 42.44
CA GLU A 945 23.12 -24.41 43.85
C GLU A 945 24.39 -23.54 44.01
N SER A 946 25.26 -23.49 43.00
CA SER A 946 26.44 -22.61 42.95
C SER A 946 26.15 -21.21 42.39
N GLY A 947 24.88 -20.88 42.13
CA GLY A 947 24.46 -19.57 41.63
C GLY A 947 24.28 -19.48 40.12
N SER A 948 24.42 -20.59 39.39
CA SER A 948 24.12 -20.66 37.95
C SER A 948 22.63 -20.49 37.67
N ARG A 949 22.30 -20.29 36.39
CA ARG A 949 20.93 -20.23 35.88
C ARG A 949 20.77 -21.07 34.63
N ILE A 950 19.58 -21.58 34.37
CA ILE A 950 19.23 -22.22 33.10
C ILE A 950 18.49 -21.19 32.25
N LEU A 951 18.87 -21.07 30.98
CA LEU A 951 18.21 -20.24 29.99
C LEU A 951 17.61 -21.14 28.91
N LEU A 952 16.30 -21.34 28.93
CA LEU A 952 15.61 -22.09 27.88
C LEU A 952 15.14 -21.11 26.79
N VAL A 953 15.34 -21.45 25.53
CA VAL A 953 14.86 -20.68 24.37
C VAL A 953 14.02 -21.60 23.51
N GLU A 954 12.72 -21.64 23.76
CA GLU A 954 11.82 -22.65 23.20
C GLU A 954 10.62 -21.99 22.50
N ALA A 955 10.00 -22.73 21.56
CA ALA A 955 8.71 -22.37 21.02
C ALA A 955 7.62 -22.66 22.06
N VAL A 956 6.76 -21.68 22.35
CA VAL A 956 5.75 -21.77 23.40
C VAL A 956 4.38 -21.91 22.78
N ALA A 957 3.70 -23.02 23.06
CA ALA A 957 2.36 -23.24 22.58
C ALA A 957 1.39 -22.22 23.21
N PRO A 958 0.39 -21.73 22.47
CA PRO A 958 -0.65 -20.89 23.03
C PRO A 958 -1.47 -21.68 24.07
N PRO A 959 -2.10 -21.01 25.04
CA PRO A 959 -2.97 -21.68 26.00
C PRO A 959 -4.19 -22.33 25.32
N ASP A 960 -4.63 -23.49 25.81
CA ASP A 960 -5.76 -24.27 25.26
C ASP A 960 -7.08 -23.48 25.13
N THR A 961 -7.24 -22.43 25.94
CA THR A 961 -8.45 -21.57 25.98
C THR A 961 -8.33 -20.32 25.11
N ALA A 962 -7.17 -20.06 24.50
CA ALA A 962 -6.98 -18.90 23.65
C ALA A 962 -7.76 -19.07 22.35
N ALA A 963 -8.78 -18.25 22.13
CA ALA A 963 -9.35 -18.05 20.81
C ALA A 963 -8.27 -17.39 19.94
N LEU A 964 -7.44 -18.19 19.28
CA LEU A 964 -6.38 -17.69 18.43
C LEU A 964 -7.02 -16.80 17.35
N PRO A 965 -6.61 -15.52 17.23
CA PRO A 965 -7.33 -14.55 16.41
C PRO A 965 -7.41 -14.93 14.92
N PHE A 966 -6.58 -15.88 14.47
CA PHE A 966 -6.44 -16.32 13.08
C PHE A 966 -6.68 -17.83 12.98
N ALA A 967 -7.64 -18.26 12.14
CA ALA A 967 -7.79 -19.68 11.79
C ALA A 967 -6.51 -20.29 11.17
N THR A 968 -5.66 -19.47 10.53
CA THR A 968 -4.42 -19.88 9.85
C THR A 968 -3.21 -20.05 10.77
N LEU A 969 -3.01 -19.19 11.78
CA LEU A 969 -1.86 -19.30 12.70
C LEU A 969 -2.05 -20.47 13.68
N GLY A 970 -3.27 -20.65 14.21
CA GLY A 970 -3.58 -21.81 15.05
C GLY A 970 -3.43 -23.13 14.29
N HIS A 971 -3.83 -23.17 13.02
CA HIS A 971 -3.60 -24.33 12.18
C HIS A 971 -2.10 -24.64 12.00
N MET A 972 -1.26 -23.63 11.75
CA MET A 972 0.19 -23.80 11.61
C MET A 972 0.84 -24.33 12.88
N LEU A 973 0.52 -23.76 14.04
CA LEU A 973 1.09 -24.18 15.33
C LEU A 973 0.66 -25.61 15.70
N ASN A 974 -0.61 -25.95 15.48
CA ASN A 974 -1.11 -27.31 15.71
C ASN A 974 -0.51 -28.32 14.71
N ALA A 975 -0.27 -27.91 13.47
CA ALA A 975 0.42 -28.76 12.49
C ALA A 975 1.88 -29.02 12.89
N ALA A 976 2.58 -28.02 13.45
CA ALA A 976 3.92 -28.18 13.99
C ALA A 976 3.93 -29.12 15.21
N ASP A 977 2.94 -29.05 16.10
CA ASP A 977 2.81 -29.98 17.22
C ASP A 977 2.57 -31.42 16.77
N MET A 978 1.75 -31.63 15.74
CA MET A 978 1.59 -32.95 15.11
C MET A 978 2.90 -33.49 14.53
N GLN A 979 3.78 -32.63 14.01
CA GLN A 979 5.12 -33.02 13.60
C GLN A 979 5.99 -33.42 14.81
N MET A 980 5.86 -32.75 15.95
CA MET A 980 6.55 -33.13 17.19
C MET A 980 6.10 -34.52 17.69
N LEU A 981 4.80 -34.80 17.66
CA LEU A 981 4.28 -36.13 17.98
C LEU A 981 4.85 -37.19 17.03
N GLN A 982 4.88 -36.90 15.74
CA GLN A 982 5.33 -37.83 14.72
C GLN A 982 6.83 -38.13 14.79
N PHE A 983 7.67 -37.10 14.85
CA PHE A 983 9.12 -37.22 14.81
C PHE A 983 9.73 -37.52 16.15
N PHE A 984 9.08 -37.09 17.24
CA PHE A 984 9.68 -37.07 18.57
C PHE A 984 8.86 -37.79 19.64
N ASN A 985 7.58 -38.04 19.38
CA ASN A 985 6.60 -38.41 20.41
C ASN A 985 6.57 -37.38 21.56
N SER A 986 6.92 -36.14 21.20
CA SER A 986 6.98 -34.98 22.07
C SER A 986 5.76 -34.08 21.81
N GLN A 987 5.69 -32.96 22.52
CA GLN A 987 4.59 -32.02 22.46
C GLN A 987 5.09 -30.57 22.50
N GLY A 988 4.35 -29.67 21.86
CA GLY A 988 4.40 -28.25 22.08
C GLY A 988 3.90 -27.95 23.49
N ARG A 989 4.72 -27.29 24.30
CA ARG A 989 4.40 -26.97 25.70
C ARG A 989 3.96 -25.52 25.81
N ASN A 990 2.82 -25.28 26.45
CA ASN A 990 2.45 -23.94 26.89
C ASN A 990 3.20 -23.60 28.18
N LEU A 991 3.05 -22.37 28.68
CA LEU A 991 3.76 -21.92 29.88
C LEU A 991 3.44 -22.76 31.13
N GLN A 992 2.19 -23.22 31.28
CA GLN A 992 1.77 -24.04 32.41
C GLN A 992 2.39 -25.44 32.34
N ASP A 993 2.54 -26.00 31.14
CA ASP A 993 3.24 -27.27 30.93
C ASP A 993 4.72 -27.15 31.30
N TRP A 994 5.38 -26.05 30.92
CA TRP A 994 6.76 -25.77 31.33
C TRP A 994 6.89 -25.68 32.86
N ILE A 995 6.02 -24.93 33.54
CA ILE A 995 6.00 -24.85 35.00
C ILE A 995 5.78 -26.23 35.63
N SER A 996 4.87 -27.02 35.07
CA SER A 996 4.55 -28.37 35.56
C SER A 996 5.74 -29.31 35.37
N LEU A 997 6.44 -29.24 34.24
CA LEU A 997 7.66 -30.00 33.98
C LEU A 997 8.77 -29.63 34.97
N LEU A 998 9.00 -28.33 35.20
CA LEU A 998 9.99 -27.85 36.17
C LEU A 998 9.66 -28.35 37.59
N ALA A 999 8.41 -28.27 38.02
CA ALA A 999 7.97 -28.76 39.32
C ALA A 999 8.10 -30.29 39.46
N LYS A 1000 7.92 -31.05 38.37
CA LYS A 1000 8.19 -32.51 38.32
C LYS A 1000 9.68 -32.84 38.43
N VAL A 1001 10.57 -31.93 37.98
CA VAL A 1001 12.03 -32.09 38.04
C VAL A 1001 12.53 -31.86 39.46
N ASP A 1002 12.23 -30.70 40.03
CA ASP A 1002 12.56 -30.32 41.41
C ASP A 1002 11.59 -29.19 41.82
N LYS A 1003 10.93 -29.32 42.97
CA LYS A 1003 9.94 -28.35 43.45
C LYS A 1003 10.50 -26.94 43.68
N ARG A 1004 11.82 -26.81 43.80
CA ARG A 1004 12.53 -25.52 43.94
C ARG A 1004 12.69 -24.80 42.61
N LEU A 1005 12.56 -25.47 41.47
CA LEU A 1005 12.73 -24.82 40.17
C LEU A 1005 11.55 -23.91 39.86
N ILE A 1006 11.87 -22.65 39.58
CA ILE A 1006 10.90 -21.62 39.22
C ILE A 1006 11.36 -20.85 37.99
N LEU A 1007 10.39 -20.33 37.24
CA LEU A 1007 10.63 -19.34 36.20
C LEU A 1007 10.89 -17.99 36.88
N LYS A 1008 12.12 -17.48 36.74
CA LYS A 1008 12.54 -16.15 37.24
C LYS A 1008 12.26 -15.05 36.23
N TYR A 1009 12.33 -15.37 34.94
CA TYR A 1009 12.08 -14.44 33.85
C TYR A 1009 11.47 -15.17 32.66
N VAL A 1010 10.55 -14.50 31.98
CA VAL A 1010 10.00 -14.91 30.69
C VAL A 1010 10.06 -13.69 29.77
N SER A 1011 10.69 -13.82 28.61
CA SER A 1011 10.77 -12.70 27.67
C SER A 1011 9.43 -12.49 26.96
N GLU A 1012 8.96 -11.24 26.92
CA GLU A 1012 7.83 -10.83 26.07
C GLU A 1012 8.36 -10.08 24.85
N VAL A 1013 8.55 -10.79 23.73
CA VAL A 1013 8.99 -10.18 22.47
C VAL A 1013 7.88 -10.30 21.42
N PRO A 1014 7.08 -9.23 21.18
CA PRO A 1014 6.00 -9.26 20.21
C PRO A 1014 6.49 -9.63 18.80
N GLY A 1015 5.87 -10.65 18.19
CA GLY A 1015 6.25 -11.13 16.85
C GLY A 1015 7.34 -12.22 16.82
N SER A 1016 7.87 -12.61 17.99
CA SER A 1016 8.74 -13.79 18.13
C SER A 1016 7.91 -15.07 18.26
N VAL A 1017 8.37 -16.16 17.64
CA VAL A 1017 7.84 -17.53 17.86
C VAL A 1017 8.57 -18.26 18.99
N TYR A 1018 9.66 -17.69 19.51
CA TYR A 1018 10.46 -18.23 20.62
C TYR A 1018 10.40 -17.32 21.84
N GLN A 1019 10.39 -17.91 23.03
CA GLN A 1019 10.51 -17.19 24.30
C GLN A 1019 11.72 -17.67 25.08
N PHE A 1020 12.34 -16.75 25.81
CA PHE A 1020 13.46 -16.99 26.71
C PHE A 1020 12.91 -17.16 28.12
N PHE A 1021 13.31 -18.24 28.76
CA PHE A 1021 12.96 -18.59 30.13
C PHE A 1021 14.23 -18.62 30.98
N GLU A 1022 14.34 -17.73 31.96
CA GLU A 1022 15.33 -17.92 33.01
C GLU A 1022 14.73 -18.81 34.09
N VAL A 1023 15.34 -19.97 34.32
CA VAL A 1023 14.98 -20.90 35.38
C VAL A 1023 16.07 -20.84 36.45
N GLY A 1024 15.64 -20.77 37.71
CA GLY A 1024 16.53 -20.90 38.85
C GLY A 1024 15.82 -21.50 40.05
N LEU A 1025 16.53 -21.60 41.17
CA LEU A 1025 15.98 -22.10 42.42
C LEU A 1025 15.24 -20.97 43.17
N TYR A 1026 14.08 -21.31 43.72
CA TYR A 1026 13.38 -20.57 44.77
C TYR A 1026 14.12 -20.82 46.09
N THR A 1027 14.72 -19.76 46.62
CA THR A 1027 15.49 -19.77 47.87
C THR A 1027 14.60 -19.61 49.08
#